data_AF-A0A8B8ELA0-F1
#
_entry.id   AF-A0A8B8ELA0-F1
#
_cell.length_a   1.000
_cell.length_b   1.000
_cell.length_c   1.000
_cell.angle_alpha   90.00
_cell.angle_beta   90.00
_cell.angle_gamma   90.00
#
_symmetry.space_group_name_H-M   'P 1'
#
loop_
_entity.id
_entity.type
_entity.pdbx_description
1 polymer ?
#
loop_
_entity_poly.entity_id
_entity_poly.type
_entity_poly.pdbx_seq_one_letter_code
_entity_poly.pdbx_strand_id
1 'polypeptide(L)'
;MGTHPFSVPLYNKMLKDVGDEEEIAMMRTAIDISDRLYNMMIKVIINRRGTGSLREGLVIPSSDVDILYYLTDHHVVWDVTESLDYNLWKQTVILAEYQESIPGTVYLCLLNIHPSYFKPVQSCVQKNSYLSSSLFLEGAYALFQGSAVIKHGPCYTDSVYGQEGDMTVGFAAREWPTQHTKHWLTRCEKFGWPQKKVLESILSSGCHFVPIGSKQSRQENDPNLELEWRLSFNQAEQILIDSMTHCQFLCYALLKMFLKEVLNKNVREEEKLLCSYFLKTAMFWCIQTDPVHEWSRESFYPCFWKCFKMLLLWVHTGYCPNFFIPENNLFVCKIVGANQERLFTKMYDLYCRREQCLAQSPSLQKVVNKILANPKACTKLLVEECFDEYKHDALLNYMMTFINGLQNKLSNYDWDSLYKVSRLNISNMSNFEKVLIGRHVLNIYNQIAFVEQCSCTCGTHCTRNKQTYGKHKKVGARLVKLTAEFGCATDPLYLALYQYNDGRFKCALNILEETRKRLYQDYIIYRNMHKYKVPVAYKETMIGQPKSLKIKEAMAFEIQIMTSMQFCELDIEIALLQCTKRGRTLDISPFVFLRFLIFLCHHRLRSPLADHSLQKLHSLVHTDDDRYIVIFYKDIAWNILGICHHMAGNLDKAFQAYHTSLKQIPDNSITEATKFRLLLLESQLESKGTP
;
A
#
# COMPACT_ATOMS: atom_id res chain seq x y z
N MET A 1 -23.50 -26.90 26.57
CA MET A 1 -22.46 -27.64 25.81
C MET A 1 -21.10 -27.11 26.26
N GLY A 2 -20.11 -27.97 26.49
CA GLY A 2 -18.78 -27.52 26.93
C GLY A 2 -18.01 -26.83 25.79
N THR A 3 -17.19 -25.83 26.14
CA THR A 3 -16.25 -25.15 25.23
C THR A 3 -15.28 -26.16 24.61
N HIS A 4 -15.11 -26.12 23.28
CA HIS A 4 -14.15 -27.00 22.60
C HIS A 4 -12.71 -26.64 23.03
N PRO A 5 -11.82 -27.62 23.33
CA PRO A 5 -10.46 -27.33 23.83
C PRO A 5 -9.61 -26.44 22.92
N PHE A 6 -9.92 -26.41 21.62
CA PHE A 6 -9.22 -25.60 20.63
C PHE A 6 -9.71 -24.16 20.53
N SER A 7 -10.94 -23.84 20.95
CA SER A 7 -11.53 -22.52 20.67
C SER A 7 -10.72 -21.39 21.30
N VAL A 8 -10.56 -21.40 22.62
CA VAL A 8 -9.87 -20.35 23.37
C VAL A 8 -8.40 -20.21 22.95
N PRO A 9 -7.60 -21.30 22.86
CA PRO A 9 -6.20 -21.19 22.44
C PRO A 9 -6.01 -20.73 20.99
N LEU A 10 -6.85 -21.19 20.05
CA LEU A 10 -6.79 -20.72 18.66
C LEU A 10 -7.19 -19.25 18.57
N TYR A 11 -8.25 -18.82 19.26
CA TYR A 11 -8.64 -17.42 19.30
C TYR A 11 -7.48 -16.56 19.81
N ASN A 12 -6.85 -16.93 20.94
CA ASN A 12 -5.73 -16.17 21.49
C ASN A 12 -4.51 -16.15 20.54
N LYS A 13 -4.27 -17.25 19.82
CA LYS A 13 -3.21 -17.30 18.80
C LYS A 13 -3.52 -16.33 17.65
N MET A 14 -4.75 -16.33 17.15
CA MET A 14 -5.16 -15.43 16.07
C MET A 14 -5.16 -13.97 16.54
N LEU A 15 -5.60 -13.67 17.75
CA LEU A 15 -5.49 -12.34 18.36
C LEU A 15 -4.03 -11.86 18.38
N LYS A 16 -3.10 -12.72 18.80
CA LYS A 16 -1.66 -12.37 18.82
C LYS A 16 -1.06 -12.13 17.43
N ASP A 17 -1.52 -12.87 16.43
CA ASP A 17 -0.95 -12.83 15.07
C ASP A 17 -1.58 -11.75 14.19
N VAL A 18 -2.88 -11.49 14.35
CA VAL A 18 -3.67 -10.57 13.52
C VAL A 18 -3.79 -9.19 14.17
N GLY A 19 -3.80 -9.14 15.50
CA GLY A 19 -3.99 -7.92 16.28
C GLY A 19 -5.40 -7.80 16.85
N ASP A 20 -5.56 -6.84 17.76
CA ASP A 20 -6.84 -6.50 18.40
C ASP A 20 -7.72 -5.56 17.55
N GLU A 21 -8.87 -5.18 18.09
CA GLU A 21 -9.82 -4.28 17.41
C GLU A 21 -9.22 -2.89 17.12
N GLU A 22 -8.36 -2.35 18.00
CA GLU A 22 -7.73 -1.05 17.82
C GLU A 22 -6.67 -1.11 16.71
N GLU A 23 -5.82 -2.14 16.70
CA GLU A 23 -4.82 -2.36 15.64
C GLU A 23 -5.48 -2.49 14.26
N ILE A 24 -6.58 -3.26 14.16
CA ILE A 24 -7.36 -3.42 12.94
C ILE A 24 -7.99 -2.09 12.50
N ALA A 25 -8.59 -1.34 13.43
CA ALA A 25 -9.21 -0.06 13.14
C ALA A 25 -8.19 1.00 12.70
N MET A 26 -7.02 1.05 13.33
CA MET A 26 -5.90 1.92 12.94
C MET A 26 -5.48 1.63 11.50
N MET A 27 -5.37 0.36 11.13
CA MET A 27 -4.97 -0.01 9.78
C MET A 27 -6.00 0.41 8.72
N ARG A 28 -7.28 0.10 8.94
CA ARG A 28 -8.39 0.50 8.06
C ARG A 28 -8.42 2.02 7.87
N THR A 29 -8.36 2.75 8.99
CA THR A 29 -8.36 4.22 9.01
C THR A 29 -7.18 4.79 8.21
N ALA A 30 -6.00 4.22 8.35
CA ALA A 30 -4.82 4.72 7.65
C ALA A 30 -4.89 4.50 6.12
N ILE A 31 -5.48 3.40 5.65
CA ILE A 31 -5.73 3.22 4.20
C ILE A 31 -6.79 4.23 3.71
N ASP A 32 -7.88 4.44 4.46
CA ASP A 32 -8.91 5.43 4.10
C ASP A 32 -8.35 6.85 4.03
N ILE A 33 -7.50 7.23 4.98
CA ILE A 33 -6.80 8.52 4.96
C ILE A 33 -5.84 8.60 3.77
N SER A 34 -5.12 7.51 3.46
CA SER A 34 -4.25 7.44 2.28
C SER A 34 -5.02 7.76 1.01
N ASP A 35 -6.16 7.10 0.79
CA ASP A 35 -7.01 7.28 -0.39
C ASP A 35 -7.63 8.67 -0.45
N ARG A 36 -8.15 9.15 0.67
CA ARG A 36 -8.70 10.50 0.77
C ARG A 36 -7.67 11.55 0.38
N LEU A 37 -6.46 11.48 0.95
CA LEU A 37 -5.39 12.40 0.63
C LEU A 37 -4.97 12.28 -0.84
N TYR A 38 -4.81 11.06 -1.37
CA TYR A 38 -4.48 10.85 -2.79
C TYR A 38 -5.52 11.49 -3.71
N ASN A 39 -6.80 11.23 -3.47
CA ASN A 39 -7.92 11.75 -4.28
C ASN A 39 -8.03 13.28 -4.20
N MET A 40 -7.54 13.90 -3.13
CA MET A 40 -7.44 15.35 -3.02
C MET A 40 -6.25 15.93 -3.81
N MET A 41 -5.10 15.25 -3.81
CA MET A 41 -3.86 15.77 -4.41
C MET A 41 -3.76 15.54 -5.91
N ILE A 42 -4.37 14.48 -6.42
CA ILE A 42 -4.23 14.14 -7.83
C ILE A 42 -4.93 15.18 -8.73
N LYS A 43 -4.24 15.60 -9.79
CA LYS A 43 -4.76 16.55 -10.79
C LYS A 43 -5.40 15.86 -12.00
N VAL A 44 -5.42 14.51 -12.00
CA VAL A 44 -6.00 13.67 -13.05
C VAL A 44 -7.41 13.25 -12.62
N ILE A 45 -8.28 12.99 -13.58
CA ILE A 45 -9.71 12.66 -13.38
C ILE A 45 -9.88 11.20 -12.94
N ILE A 46 -9.12 10.77 -11.94
CA ILE A 46 -9.09 9.40 -11.45
C ILE A 46 -9.03 9.41 -9.93
N ASN A 47 -9.91 8.62 -9.31
CA ASN A 47 -9.86 8.35 -7.89
C ASN A 47 -9.25 6.97 -7.66
N ARG A 48 -8.66 6.83 -6.48
CA ARG A 48 -8.10 5.60 -5.93
C ARG A 48 -8.92 5.13 -4.76
N ARG A 49 -9.04 3.82 -4.64
CA ARG A 49 -9.58 3.12 -3.48
C ARG A 49 -8.71 1.89 -3.20
N GLY A 50 -8.14 1.82 -2.01
CA GLY A 50 -7.52 0.64 -1.46
C GLY A 50 -8.57 -0.45 -1.25
N THR A 51 -8.22 -1.67 -1.62
CA THR A 51 -9.09 -2.84 -1.57
C THR A 51 -8.34 -4.03 -0.95
N GLY A 52 -8.99 -5.19 -0.93
CA GLY A 52 -8.37 -6.44 -0.50
C GLY A 52 -7.91 -6.45 0.96
N SER A 53 -6.98 -7.37 1.24
CA SER A 53 -6.68 -7.82 2.61
C SER A 53 -6.12 -6.70 3.49
N LEU A 54 -5.25 -5.87 2.94
CA LEU A 54 -4.61 -4.79 3.68
C LEU A 54 -5.63 -3.73 4.10
N ARG A 55 -6.53 -3.30 3.19
CA ARG A 55 -7.63 -2.38 3.53
C ARG A 55 -8.61 -3.01 4.52
N GLU A 56 -8.83 -4.31 4.47
CA GLU A 56 -9.71 -5.02 5.41
C GLU A 56 -9.14 -5.05 6.84
N GLY A 57 -7.86 -4.70 7.04
CA GLY A 57 -7.19 -4.77 8.33
C GLY A 57 -6.46 -6.09 8.58
N LEU A 58 -6.07 -6.82 7.52
CA LEU A 58 -5.27 -8.05 7.61
C LEU A 58 -3.86 -7.88 7.03
N VAL A 59 -2.85 -7.89 7.91
CA VAL A 59 -1.44 -7.98 7.51
C VAL A 59 -0.94 -9.39 7.78
N ILE A 60 -0.74 -10.15 6.70
CA ILE A 60 -0.12 -11.48 6.72
C ILE A 60 1.20 -11.33 5.96
N PRO A 61 2.28 -12.05 6.32
CA PRO A 61 3.50 -12.06 5.50
C PRO A 61 3.13 -12.38 4.03
N SER A 62 3.57 -11.56 3.07
CA SER A 62 3.15 -11.55 1.65
C SER A 62 1.80 -10.89 1.32
N SER A 63 1.21 -10.07 2.20
CA SER A 63 0.06 -9.25 1.83
C SER A 63 0.45 -8.28 0.72
N ASP A 64 -0.22 -8.44 -0.41
CA ASP A 64 -0.24 -7.53 -1.54
C ASP A 64 -1.04 -6.26 -1.24
N VAL A 65 -0.81 -5.23 -2.06
CA VAL A 65 -1.57 -3.98 -2.04
C VAL A 65 -2.56 -3.99 -3.20
N ASP A 66 -3.84 -4.22 -2.90
CA ASP A 66 -4.88 -4.14 -3.93
C ASP A 66 -5.41 -2.71 -4.04
N ILE A 67 -5.39 -2.12 -5.23
CA ILE A 67 -5.93 -0.79 -5.49
C ILE A 67 -6.86 -0.81 -6.70
N LEU A 68 -8.06 -0.28 -6.52
CA LEU A 68 -8.97 0.07 -7.60
C LEU A 68 -8.84 1.56 -7.93
N TYR A 69 -8.53 1.85 -9.18
CA TYR A 69 -8.70 3.18 -9.75
C TYR A 69 -10.01 3.27 -10.53
N TYR A 70 -10.69 4.41 -10.43
CA TYR A 70 -11.91 4.64 -11.19
C TYR A 70 -12.02 6.10 -11.65
N LEU A 71 -12.54 6.28 -12.86
CA LEU A 71 -12.69 7.59 -13.47
C LEU A 71 -13.84 8.37 -12.81
N THR A 72 -13.63 9.66 -12.55
CA THR A 72 -14.58 10.48 -11.75
C THR A 72 -15.58 11.28 -12.58
N ASP A 73 -15.30 11.47 -13.86
CA ASP A 73 -16.16 12.11 -14.86
C ASP A 73 -16.91 11.11 -15.75
N HIS A 74 -16.67 9.80 -15.57
CA HIS A 74 -17.36 8.74 -16.27
C HIS A 74 -18.36 8.07 -15.32
N HIS A 75 -19.64 8.18 -15.66
CA HIS A 75 -20.71 7.67 -14.83
C HIS A 75 -21.42 6.53 -15.52
N VAL A 76 -21.49 5.40 -14.82
CA VAL A 76 -22.25 4.24 -15.27
C VAL A 76 -23.66 4.32 -14.68
N VAL A 77 -24.67 4.15 -15.54
CA VAL A 77 -26.09 4.12 -15.22
C VAL A 77 -26.70 2.78 -15.56
N TRP A 78 -27.80 2.41 -14.89
CA TRP A 78 -28.52 1.15 -15.14
C TRP A 78 -29.68 1.32 -16.10
N ASP A 79 -30.29 2.50 -16.13
CA ASP A 79 -31.35 2.88 -17.06
C ASP A 79 -30.96 4.14 -17.86
N VAL A 80 -31.38 4.22 -19.12
CA VAL A 80 -31.11 5.37 -19.99
C VAL A 80 -31.70 6.67 -19.40
N THR A 81 -32.81 6.58 -18.68
CA THR A 81 -33.47 7.74 -18.05
C THR A 81 -32.63 8.38 -16.94
N GLU A 82 -31.77 7.61 -16.24
CA GLU A 82 -30.82 8.11 -15.24
C GLU A 82 -29.76 9.03 -15.88
N SER A 83 -29.55 8.95 -17.19
CA SER A 83 -28.62 9.85 -17.89
C SER A 83 -29.01 11.33 -17.79
N LEU A 84 -30.29 11.61 -17.52
CA LEU A 84 -30.83 12.96 -17.39
C LEU A 84 -30.31 13.70 -16.14
N ASP A 85 -29.82 12.98 -15.13
CA ASP A 85 -29.25 13.56 -13.92
C ASP A 85 -27.82 14.10 -14.12
N TYR A 86 -27.22 13.85 -15.28
CA TYR A 86 -25.84 14.22 -15.58
C TYR A 86 -25.75 15.38 -16.56
N ASN A 87 -24.74 16.22 -16.34
CA ASN A 87 -24.41 17.29 -17.28
C ASN A 87 -23.54 16.73 -18.41
N LEU A 88 -24.19 16.41 -19.54
CA LEU A 88 -23.57 15.83 -20.72
C LEU A 88 -22.44 16.69 -21.32
N TRP A 89 -22.38 17.99 -20.99
CA TRP A 89 -21.30 18.91 -21.39
C TRP A 89 -20.07 18.84 -20.50
N LYS A 90 -20.08 18.06 -19.42
CA LYS A 90 -18.96 17.92 -18.48
C LYS A 90 -18.66 16.46 -18.11
N GLN A 91 -19.56 15.55 -18.42
CA GLN A 91 -19.56 14.18 -17.92
C GLN A 91 -19.82 13.19 -19.05
N THR A 92 -19.10 12.08 -19.02
CA THR A 92 -19.30 10.92 -19.88
C THR A 92 -20.32 9.99 -19.21
N VAL A 93 -21.32 9.53 -19.97
CA VAL A 93 -22.37 8.64 -19.46
C VAL A 93 -22.32 7.31 -20.21
N ILE A 94 -22.33 6.21 -19.46
CA ILE A 94 -22.19 4.85 -19.95
C ILE A 94 -23.37 4.03 -19.40
N LEU A 95 -24.12 3.34 -20.27
CA LEU A 95 -25.17 2.41 -19.89
C LEU A 95 -24.56 1.03 -19.59
N ALA A 96 -24.92 0.42 -18.47
CA ALA A 96 -24.61 -0.97 -18.17
C ALA A 96 -25.76 -1.90 -18.57
N GLU A 97 -25.49 -2.82 -19.50
CA GLU A 97 -26.44 -3.82 -19.96
C GLU A 97 -26.08 -5.19 -19.38
N TYR A 98 -26.88 -5.67 -18.42
CA TYR A 98 -26.63 -6.92 -17.72
C TYR A 98 -26.85 -8.16 -18.61
N GLN A 99 -25.93 -9.12 -18.52
CA GLN A 99 -25.98 -10.35 -19.30
C GLN A 99 -26.56 -11.50 -18.47
N GLU A 100 -27.87 -11.77 -18.64
CA GLU A 100 -28.60 -12.80 -17.88
C GLU A 100 -28.04 -14.23 -18.09
N SER A 101 -27.50 -14.52 -19.27
CA SER A 101 -26.87 -15.82 -19.58
C SER A 101 -25.54 -16.02 -18.86
N ILE A 102 -24.89 -14.94 -18.41
CA ILE A 102 -23.57 -14.95 -17.76
C ILE A 102 -23.63 -14.05 -16.51
N PRO A 103 -24.24 -14.53 -15.41
CA PRO A 103 -24.51 -13.70 -14.25
C PRO A 103 -23.26 -13.00 -13.68
N GLY A 104 -23.38 -11.71 -13.37
CA GLY A 104 -22.28 -10.87 -12.91
C GLY A 104 -21.45 -10.20 -14.02
N THR A 105 -21.82 -10.40 -15.29
CA THR A 105 -21.21 -9.76 -16.45
C THR A 105 -22.15 -8.71 -17.05
N VAL A 106 -21.59 -7.63 -17.58
CA VAL A 106 -22.32 -6.59 -18.32
C VAL A 106 -21.60 -6.23 -19.63
N TYR A 107 -22.34 -5.64 -20.56
CA TYR A 107 -21.77 -4.80 -21.61
C TYR A 107 -21.91 -3.34 -21.22
N LEU A 108 -20.92 -2.53 -21.58
CA LEU A 108 -20.91 -1.09 -21.33
C LEU A 108 -21.09 -0.34 -22.64
N CYS A 109 -22.20 0.37 -22.77
CA CYS A 109 -22.56 1.14 -23.97
C CYS A 109 -22.41 2.64 -23.72
N LEU A 110 -21.62 3.32 -24.55
CA LEU A 110 -21.38 4.75 -24.43
C LEU A 110 -22.59 5.56 -24.94
N LEU A 111 -23.29 6.24 -24.03
CA LEU A 111 -24.45 7.10 -24.37
C LEU A 111 -24.02 8.51 -24.76
N ASN A 112 -23.05 9.06 -24.03
CA ASN A 112 -22.51 10.39 -24.27
C ASN A 112 -21.03 10.43 -23.94
N ILE A 113 -20.24 11.06 -24.80
CA ILE A 113 -18.82 11.31 -24.54
C ILE A 113 -18.57 12.81 -24.35
N HIS A 114 -18.19 13.17 -23.14
CA HIS A 114 -17.56 14.45 -22.91
C HIS A 114 -16.11 14.38 -23.43
N PRO A 115 -15.52 15.46 -23.99
CA PRO A 115 -14.09 15.54 -24.31
C PRO A 115 -13.23 15.44 -23.03
N SER A 116 -13.20 14.26 -22.43
CA SER A 116 -12.32 13.92 -21.33
C SER A 116 -10.92 13.74 -21.86
N TYR A 117 -9.93 14.23 -21.14
CA TYR A 117 -8.51 14.07 -21.48
C TYR A 117 -8.03 12.61 -21.32
N PHE A 118 -8.88 11.69 -20.84
CA PHE A 118 -8.54 10.28 -20.67
C PHE A 118 -8.66 9.50 -21.99
N LYS A 119 -7.58 9.57 -22.79
CA LYS A 119 -7.44 8.93 -24.10
C LYS A 119 -7.86 7.45 -24.18
N PRO A 120 -7.64 6.58 -23.16
CA PRO A 120 -7.97 5.16 -23.27
C PRO A 120 -9.45 4.85 -23.54
N VAL A 121 -10.38 5.69 -23.07
CA VAL A 121 -11.82 5.47 -23.27
C VAL A 121 -12.22 5.66 -24.74
N GLN A 122 -11.65 6.64 -25.43
CA GLN A 122 -11.93 6.87 -26.85
C GLN A 122 -11.41 5.71 -27.72
N SER A 123 -10.24 5.17 -27.38
CA SER A 123 -9.63 4.05 -28.13
C SER A 123 -10.31 2.70 -27.92
N CYS A 124 -11.11 2.53 -26.86
CA CYS A 124 -11.77 1.27 -26.57
C CYS A 124 -13.23 1.18 -27.07
N VAL A 125 -13.78 2.25 -27.66
CA VAL A 125 -15.10 2.20 -28.28
C VAL A 125 -15.04 1.30 -29.52
N GLN A 126 -15.83 0.24 -29.51
CA GLN A 126 -16.03 -0.68 -30.61
C GLN A 126 -17.52 -0.71 -31.00
N LYS A 127 -17.83 -1.48 -32.06
CA LYS A 127 -19.18 -1.93 -32.50
C LYS A 127 -20.33 -1.15 -31.83
N ASN A 128 -21.02 -0.24 -32.53
CA ASN A 128 -22.22 0.43 -32.01
C ASN A 128 -22.08 1.08 -30.61
N SER A 129 -20.93 1.70 -30.31
CA SER A 129 -20.66 2.42 -29.05
C SER A 129 -20.38 1.56 -27.81
N TYR A 130 -20.18 0.25 -27.94
CA TYR A 130 -19.78 -0.60 -26.80
C TYR A 130 -18.29 -0.45 -26.46
N LEU A 131 -17.96 -0.52 -25.17
CA LEU A 131 -16.60 -0.41 -24.67
C LEU A 131 -15.93 -1.77 -24.56
N SER A 132 -14.82 -1.96 -25.28
CA SER A 132 -13.97 -3.14 -25.15
C SER A 132 -13.18 -3.10 -23.84
N SER A 133 -13.33 -4.14 -23.01
CA SER A 133 -12.58 -4.31 -21.77
C SER A 133 -11.10 -4.63 -22.04
N SER A 134 -10.78 -5.39 -23.09
CA SER A 134 -9.40 -5.69 -23.48
C SER A 134 -8.64 -4.43 -23.90
N LEU A 135 -9.20 -3.65 -24.82
CA LEU A 135 -8.60 -2.40 -25.30
C LEU A 135 -8.51 -1.34 -24.19
N PHE A 136 -9.53 -1.26 -23.32
CA PHE A 136 -9.49 -0.34 -22.18
C PHE A 136 -8.33 -0.67 -21.24
N LEU A 137 -8.16 -1.96 -20.90
CA LEU A 137 -7.09 -2.39 -20.01
C LEU A 137 -5.70 -2.14 -20.63
N GLU A 138 -5.53 -2.42 -21.93
CA GLU A 138 -4.29 -2.12 -22.65
C GLU A 138 -3.98 -0.62 -22.69
N GLY A 139 -4.97 0.23 -22.98
CA GLY A 139 -4.80 1.68 -22.95
C GLY A 139 -4.49 2.22 -21.55
N ALA A 140 -5.02 1.57 -20.51
CA ALA A 140 -4.75 1.91 -19.13
C ALA A 140 -3.34 1.50 -18.66
N TYR A 141 -2.60 0.67 -19.41
CA TYR A 141 -1.22 0.29 -19.08
C TYR A 141 -0.34 1.50 -18.74
N ALA A 142 -0.53 2.62 -19.46
CA ALA A 142 0.24 3.85 -19.26
C ALA A 142 0.04 4.51 -17.89
N LEU A 143 -0.99 4.13 -17.12
CA LEU A 143 -1.21 4.57 -15.74
C LEU A 143 -0.31 3.84 -14.74
N PHE A 144 0.21 2.66 -15.09
CA PHE A 144 1.00 1.82 -14.19
C PHE A 144 2.50 2.01 -14.49
N GLN A 145 3.27 2.29 -13.44
CA GLN A 145 4.64 2.85 -13.56
C GLN A 145 5.75 1.85 -13.20
N GLY A 146 5.41 0.57 -13.04
CA GLY A 146 6.33 -0.48 -12.60
C GLY A 146 7.46 -0.82 -13.56
N SER A 147 8.53 -1.41 -13.02
CA SER A 147 9.66 -1.91 -13.81
C SER A 147 9.42 -3.27 -14.45
N ALA A 148 8.52 -4.06 -13.85
CA ALA A 148 8.04 -5.37 -14.31
C ALA A 148 6.52 -5.46 -14.10
N VAL A 149 5.76 -4.77 -14.96
CA VAL A 149 4.29 -4.78 -14.89
C VAL A 149 3.76 -6.04 -15.58
N ILE A 150 3.13 -6.94 -14.83
CA ILE A 150 2.56 -8.19 -15.36
C ILE A 150 1.04 -8.08 -15.34
N LYS A 151 0.40 -8.38 -16.48
CA LYS A 151 -1.06 -8.47 -16.55
C LYS A 151 -1.55 -9.74 -15.86
N HIS A 152 -2.36 -9.61 -14.82
CA HIS A 152 -3.00 -10.71 -14.11
C HIS A 152 -4.52 -10.48 -14.01
N GLY A 153 -5.30 -11.14 -14.87
CA GLY A 153 -6.74 -10.93 -14.92
C GLY A 153 -7.10 -9.47 -15.26
N PRO A 154 -7.93 -8.77 -14.44
CA PRO A 154 -8.24 -7.35 -14.62
C PRO A 154 -7.17 -6.41 -14.03
N CYS A 155 -6.12 -6.96 -13.45
CA CYS A 155 -5.10 -6.22 -12.72
C CYS A 155 -3.78 -6.16 -13.50
N TYR A 156 -3.01 -5.14 -13.19
CA TYR A 156 -1.59 -5.09 -13.41
C TYR A 156 -0.89 -5.23 -12.07
N THR A 157 -0.06 -6.26 -11.94
CA THR A 157 0.79 -6.48 -10.77
C THR A 157 2.08 -5.69 -10.97
N ASP A 158 2.41 -4.86 -9.99
CA ASP A 158 3.66 -4.12 -9.89
C ASP A 158 4.32 -4.43 -8.54
N SER A 159 5.64 -4.40 -8.47
CA SER A 159 6.37 -4.61 -7.21
C SER A 159 7.18 -3.36 -6.90
N VAL A 160 6.91 -2.71 -5.76
CA VAL A 160 7.64 -1.52 -5.33
C VAL A 160 8.01 -1.63 -3.85
N TYR A 161 9.27 -1.36 -3.50
CA TYR A 161 9.83 -1.61 -2.17
C TYR A 161 9.66 -3.08 -1.70
N GLY A 162 9.69 -4.03 -2.64
CA GLY A 162 9.48 -5.45 -2.36
C GLY A 162 8.06 -5.83 -1.92
N GLN A 163 7.09 -4.92 -2.07
CA GLN A 163 5.67 -5.21 -1.91
C GLN A 163 5.02 -5.31 -3.28
N GLU A 164 4.43 -6.46 -3.58
CA GLU A 164 3.58 -6.65 -4.75
C GLU A 164 2.27 -5.88 -4.55
N GLY A 165 1.81 -5.18 -5.58
CA GLY A 165 0.58 -4.44 -5.60
C GLY A 165 -0.20 -4.76 -6.87
N ASP A 166 -1.44 -5.20 -6.68
CA ASP A 166 -2.39 -5.46 -7.74
C ASP A 166 -3.23 -4.21 -7.98
N MET A 167 -3.03 -3.61 -9.15
CA MET A 167 -3.70 -2.37 -9.51
C MET A 167 -4.70 -2.66 -10.61
N THR A 168 -5.97 -2.33 -10.41
CA THR A 168 -7.00 -2.43 -11.43
C THR A 168 -7.60 -1.06 -11.72
N VAL A 169 -8.11 -0.86 -12.92
CA VAL A 169 -8.79 0.36 -13.33
C VAL A 169 -10.18 0.02 -13.84
N GLY A 170 -11.15 0.87 -13.58
CA GLY A 170 -12.53 0.61 -14.00
C GLY A 170 -13.42 1.83 -13.94
N PHE A 171 -14.71 1.56 -13.96
CA PHE A 171 -15.77 2.57 -13.82
C PHE A 171 -16.55 2.37 -12.53
N ALA A 172 -17.31 3.40 -12.14
CA ALA A 172 -18.18 3.36 -10.98
C ALA A 172 -19.62 3.74 -11.38
N ALA A 173 -20.59 2.98 -10.89
CA ALA A 173 -21.99 3.39 -10.82
C ALA A 173 -22.27 3.96 -9.43
N ARG A 174 -23.04 5.05 -9.37
CA ARG A 174 -23.52 5.60 -8.09
C ARG A 174 -24.63 4.75 -7.49
N GLU A 175 -25.46 4.17 -8.36
CA GLU A 175 -26.62 3.40 -7.96
C GLU A 175 -26.31 1.92 -7.81
N TRP A 176 -26.94 1.30 -6.82
CA TRP A 176 -26.84 -0.12 -6.58
C TRP A 176 -27.73 -0.91 -7.57
N PRO A 177 -27.24 -2.02 -8.16
CA PRO A 177 -28.00 -2.87 -9.07
C PRO A 177 -29.08 -3.69 -8.34
N THR A 178 -30.13 -3.02 -7.88
CA THR A 178 -31.20 -3.60 -7.03
C THR A 178 -31.91 -4.75 -7.73
N GLN A 179 -32.25 -4.60 -9.02
CA GLN A 179 -32.94 -5.64 -9.79
C GLN A 179 -32.08 -6.91 -9.93
N HIS A 180 -30.80 -6.75 -10.27
CA HIS A 180 -29.86 -7.86 -10.47
C HIS A 180 -29.44 -8.53 -9.15
N THR A 181 -29.63 -7.87 -8.00
CA THR A 181 -29.27 -8.40 -6.67
C THR A 181 -30.50 -8.73 -5.81
N LYS A 182 -31.70 -8.80 -6.42
CA LYS A 182 -32.98 -9.01 -5.71
C LYS A 182 -32.98 -10.22 -4.76
N HIS A 183 -32.38 -11.35 -5.15
CA HIS A 183 -32.35 -12.54 -4.30
C HIS A 183 -31.45 -12.38 -3.07
N TRP A 184 -30.39 -11.58 -3.16
CA TRP A 184 -29.61 -11.19 -1.99
C TRP A 184 -30.41 -10.29 -1.06
N LEU A 185 -31.16 -9.32 -1.59
CA LEU A 185 -32.01 -8.42 -0.79
C LEU A 185 -33.11 -9.19 -0.03
N THR A 186 -33.82 -10.10 -0.71
CA THR A 186 -34.77 -10.99 -0.05
C THR A 186 -34.11 -11.82 1.06
N ARG A 187 -32.85 -12.24 0.87
CA ARG A 187 -32.08 -12.96 1.89
C ARG A 187 -31.73 -12.06 3.08
N CYS A 188 -31.38 -10.79 2.84
CA CYS A 188 -31.15 -9.81 3.89
C CYS A 188 -32.40 -9.60 4.75
N GLU A 189 -33.57 -9.44 4.13
CA GLU A 189 -34.85 -9.31 4.84
C GLU A 189 -35.18 -10.56 5.66
N LYS A 190 -35.03 -11.75 5.06
CA LYS A 190 -35.35 -13.02 5.69
C LYS A 190 -34.53 -13.29 6.96
N PHE A 191 -33.23 -13.00 6.92
CA PHE A 191 -32.32 -13.34 8.02
C PHE A 191 -31.94 -12.15 8.91
N GLY A 192 -32.34 -10.93 8.55
CA GLY A 192 -32.02 -9.72 9.30
C GLY A 192 -30.52 -9.36 9.31
N TRP A 193 -29.74 -9.87 8.36
CA TRP A 193 -28.32 -9.56 8.21
C TRP A 193 -28.00 -9.16 6.76
N PRO A 194 -27.22 -8.08 6.54
CA PRO A 194 -26.61 -7.23 7.56
C PRO A 194 -27.64 -6.31 8.26
N GLN A 195 -27.24 -5.66 9.35
CA GLN A 195 -28.10 -4.69 10.04
C GLN A 195 -28.56 -3.58 9.08
N LYS A 196 -29.76 -3.04 9.30
CA LYS A 196 -30.38 -2.05 8.39
C LYS A 196 -29.45 -0.89 7.99
N LYS A 197 -28.74 -0.30 8.95
CA LYS A 197 -27.78 0.79 8.68
C LYS A 197 -26.62 0.37 7.76
N VAL A 198 -26.14 -0.86 7.92
CA VAL A 198 -25.08 -1.43 7.07
C VAL A 198 -25.63 -1.70 5.67
N LEU A 199 -26.85 -2.24 5.56
CA LEU A 199 -27.53 -2.45 4.28
C LEU A 199 -27.75 -1.12 3.53
N GLU A 200 -28.27 -0.10 4.21
CA GLU A 200 -28.45 1.25 3.64
C GLU A 200 -27.13 1.83 3.13
N SER A 201 -26.05 1.67 3.91
CA SER A 201 -24.71 2.11 3.50
C SER A 201 -24.21 1.38 2.26
N ILE A 202 -24.55 0.10 2.07
CA ILE A 202 -24.19 -0.67 0.86
C ILE A 202 -24.98 -0.14 -0.33
N LEU A 203 -26.30 0.01 -0.18
CA LEU A 203 -27.18 0.47 -1.26
C LEU A 203 -26.83 1.89 -1.72
N SER A 204 -26.39 2.76 -0.82
CA SER A 204 -25.95 4.12 -1.16
C SER A 204 -24.55 4.21 -1.77
N SER A 205 -23.80 3.10 -1.81
CA SER A 205 -22.40 3.08 -2.25
C SER A 205 -22.22 2.75 -3.73
N GLY A 206 -23.26 2.25 -4.40
CA GLY A 206 -23.18 1.80 -5.78
C GLY A 206 -22.24 0.60 -5.98
N CYS A 207 -21.65 0.45 -7.16
CA CYS A 207 -20.71 -0.62 -7.47
C CYS A 207 -19.69 -0.23 -8.54
N HIS A 208 -18.74 -1.12 -8.82
CA HIS A 208 -17.67 -0.87 -9.80
C HIS A 208 -17.68 -1.91 -10.93
N PHE A 209 -17.03 -1.57 -12.03
CA PHE A 209 -16.93 -2.40 -13.24
C PHE A 209 -15.46 -2.57 -13.59
N VAL A 210 -14.99 -3.82 -13.67
CA VAL A 210 -13.58 -4.13 -13.95
C VAL A 210 -13.42 -4.80 -15.33
N PRO A 211 -12.35 -4.50 -16.07
CA PRO A 211 -12.19 -4.90 -17.47
C PRO A 211 -11.70 -6.34 -17.59
N ILE A 212 -12.62 -7.29 -17.45
CA ILE A 212 -12.33 -8.71 -17.66
C ILE A 212 -13.57 -9.45 -18.17
N GLY A 213 -13.40 -10.16 -19.28
CA GLY A 213 -14.41 -11.06 -19.79
C GLY A 213 -14.54 -12.35 -18.98
N SER A 214 -15.71 -12.96 -19.06
CA SER A 214 -16.09 -14.15 -18.33
C SER A 214 -15.26 -15.37 -18.75
N LYS A 215 -15.11 -16.32 -17.82
CA LYS A 215 -14.43 -17.59 -18.11
C LYS A 215 -15.29 -18.50 -18.98
N GLN A 216 -16.61 -18.41 -18.85
CA GLN A 216 -17.56 -19.21 -19.60
C GLN A 216 -17.52 -18.84 -21.09
N SER A 217 -17.72 -17.56 -21.39
CA SER A 217 -17.61 -17.01 -22.75
C SER A 217 -16.27 -17.33 -23.40
N ARG A 218 -15.18 -17.32 -22.60
CA ARG A 218 -13.85 -17.73 -23.09
C ARG A 218 -13.78 -19.21 -23.46
N GLN A 219 -14.35 -20.11 -22.65
CA GLN A 219 -14.40 -21.53 -22.99
C GLN A 219 -15.27 -21.81 -24.21
N GLU A 220 -16.33 -21.01 -24.37
CA GLU A 220 -17.29 -21.11 -25.49
C GLU A 220 -16.80 -20.38 -26.76
N ASN A 221 -15.65 -19.69 -26.70
CA ASN A 221 -15.10 -18.85 -27.78
C ASN A 221 -16.09 -17.77 -28.27
N ASP A 222 -16.78 -17.12 -27.34
CA ASP A 222 -17.75 -16.06 -27.66
C ASP A 222 -17.07 -14.88 -28.40
N PRO A 223 -17.59 -14.46 -29.57
CA PRO A 223 -17.03 -13.35 -30.36
C PRO A 223 -17.14 -11.97 -29.70
N ASN A 224 -17.88 -11.85 -28.59
CA ASN A 224 -18.08 -10.64 -27.81
C ASN A 224 -17.38 -10.68 -26.45
N LEU A 225 -16.53 -11.68 -26.17
CA LEU A 225 -15.74 -11.78 -24.93
C LEU A 225 -15.00 -10.47 -24.58
N GLU A 226 -14.51 -9.75 -25.58
CA GLU A 226 -13.78 -8.49 -25.38
C GLU A 226 -14.67 -7.31 -24.97
N LEU A 227 -15.98 -7.41 -25.13
CA LEU A 227 -16.95 -6.39 -24.71
C LEU A 227 -17.45 -6.62 -23.28
N GLU A 228 -17.12 -7.76 -22.68
CA GLU A 228 -17.58 -8.14 -21.35
C GLU A 228 -16.81 -7.41 -20.26
N TRP A 229 -17.56 -6.88 -19.29
CA TRP A 229 -17.07 -6.29 -18.05
C TRP A 229 -17.65 -7.02 -16.85
N ARG A 230 -16.86 -7.18 -15.79
CA ARG A 230 -17.31 -7.85 -14.58
C ARG A 230 -17.76 -6.84 -13.52
N LEU A 231 -18.92 -7.12 -12.91
CA LEU A 231 -19.38 -6.39 -11.74
C LEU A 231 -18.49 -6.68 -10.52
N SER A 232 -18.14 -5.61 -9.81
CA SER A 232 -17.35 -5.65 -8.59
C SER A 232 -18.10 -4.96 -7.45
N PHE A 233 -18.34 -5.73 -6.39
CA PHE A 233 -18.99 -5.29 -5.16
C PHE A 233 -17.97 -5.00 -4.05
N ASN A 234 -16.73 -4.66 -4.41
CA ASN A 234 -15.63 -4.45 -3.46
C ASN A 234 -15.98 -3.51 -2.29
N GLN A 235 -16.73 -2.43 -2.52
CA GLN A 235 -17.14 -1.50 -1.48
C GLN A 235 -18.20 -2.11 -0.56
N ALA A 236 -19.14 -2.89 -1.11
CA ALA A 236 -20.11 -3.62 -0.29
C ALA A 236 -19.41 -4.70 0.55
N GLU A 237 -18.45 -5.43 -0.04
CA GLU A 237 -17.63 -6.40 0.68
C GLU A 237 -16.84 -5.75 1.82
N GLN A 238 -16.24 -4.57 1.58
CA GLN A 238 -15.57 -3.78 2.60
C GLN A 238 -16.51 -3.41 3.74
N ILE A 239 -17.70 -2.86 3.44
CA ILE A 239 -18.69 -2.49 4.44
C ILE A 239 -19.11 -3.70 5.28
N LEU A 240 -19.30 -4.87 4.65
CA LEU A 240 -19.63 -6.10 5.37
C LEU A 240 -18.48 -6.56 6.29
N ILE A 241 -17.24 -6.54 5.81
CA ILE A 241 -16.04 -6.89 6.61
C ILE A 241 -15.84 -5.90 7.75
N ASP A 242 -16.06 -4.61 7.51
CA ASP A 242 -15.95 -3.56 8.52
C ASP A 242 -17.04 -3.70 9.60
N SER A 243 -18.18 -4.32 9.26
CA SER A 243 -19.27 -4.64 10.20
C SER A 243 -19.15 -5.97 10.95
N MET A 244 -18.15 -6.80 10.64
CA MET A 244 -17.93 -8.06 11.33
C MET A 244 -17.53 -7.82 12.79
N THR A 245 -18.00 -8.70 13.68
CA THR A 245 -17.42 -8.80 15.03
C THR A 245 -15.94 -9.20 14.94
N HIS A 246 -15.16 -8.85 15.94
CA HIS A 246 -13.74 -9.24 15.97
C HIS A 246 -13.54 -10.75 15.91
N CYS A 247 -14.40 -11.54 16.55
CA CYS A 247 -14.36 -13.00 16.47
C CYS A 247 -14.58 -13.52 15.03
N GLN A 248 -15.54 -12.96 14.29
CA GLN A 248 -15.75 -13.30 12.88
C GLN A 248 -14.54 -12.93 12.02
N PHE A 249 -13.95 -11.76 12.26
CA PHE A 249 -12.78 -11.30 11.53
C PHE A 249 -11.53 -12.18 11.79
N LEU A 250 -11.26 -12.55 13.05
CA LEU A 250 -10.20 -13.49 13.39
C LEU A 250 -10.44 -14.87 12.78
N CYS A 251 -11.70 -15.32 12.69
CA CYS A 251 -12.05 -16.57 12.02
C CYS A 251 -11.80 -16.49 10.51
N TYR A 252 -12.11 -15.36 9.88
CA TYR A 252 -11.76 -15.10 8.48
C TYR A 252 -10.24 -15.13 8.25
N ALA A 253 -9.46 -14.51 9.15
CA ALA A 253 -8.01 -14.57 9.11
C ALA A 253 -7.46 -16.01 9.25
N LEU A 254 -8.03 -16.81 10.15
CA LEU A 254 -7.66 -18.22 10.33
C LEU A 254 -7.93 -19.03 9.06
N LEU A 255 -9.08 -18.81 8.39
CA LEU A 255 -9.38 -19.45 7.11
C LEU A 255 -8.36 -19.08 6.04
N LYS A 256 -7.98 -17.81 5.91
CA LYS A 256 -6.95 -17.37 4.95
C LYS A 256 -5.59 -18.00 5.24
N MET A 257 -5.19 -18.05 6.51
CA MET A 257 -3.96 -18.71 6.94
C MET A 257 -3.99 -20.20 6.56
N PHE A 258 -5.10 -20.90 6.84
CA PHE A 258 -5.26 -22.31 6.47
C PHE A 258 -5.24 -22.54 4.95
N LEU A 259 -5.91 -21.67 4.18
CA LEU A 259 -5.87 -21.71 2.73
C LEU A 259 -4.41 -21.62 2.23
N LYS A 260 -3.66 -20.63 2.72
CA LYS A 260 -2.29 -20.38 2.28
C LYS A 260 -1.33 -21.50 2.70
N GLU A 261 -1.36 -21.88 3.97
CA GLU A 261 -0.34 -22.74 4.57
C GLU A 261 -0.64 -24.24 4.46
N VAL A 262 -1.88 -24.62 4.15
CA VAL A 262 -2.29 -26.03 4.06
C VAL A 262 -2.83 -26.36 2.67
N LEU A 263 -3.85 -25.64 2.20
CA LEU A 263 -4.50 -25.95 0.92
C LEU A 263 -3.64 -25.57 -0.29
N ASN A 264 -2.96 -24.42 -0.25
CA ASN A 264 -2.11 -23.91 -1.33
C ASN A 264 -0.61 -24.10 -1.06
N LYS A 265 -0.25 -24.89 -0.03
CA LYS A 265 1.14 -25.20 0.29
C LYS A 265 1.82 -25.88 -0.90
N ASN A 266 2.93 -25.30 -1.37
CA ASN A 266 3.72 -25.77 -2.52
C ASN A 266 2.90 -25.90 -3.82
N VAL A 267 1.79 -25.18 -3.95
CA VAL A 267 0.99 -25.12 -5.19
C VAL A 267 1.39 -23.87 -5.96
N ARG A 268 1.75 -24.03 -7.24
CA ARG A 268 2.05 -22.92 -8.15
C ARG A 268 0.83 -22.03 -8.35
N GLU A 269 1.02 -20.73 -8.58
CA GLU A 269 -0.09 -19.76 -8.63
C GLU A 269 -1.14 -20.14 -9.67
N GLU A 270 -0.70 -20.55 -10.85
CA GLU A 270 -1.54 -20.99 -11.96
C GLU A 270 -2.34 -22.27 -11.68
N GLU A 271 -1.92 -23.08 -10.69
CA GLU A 271 -2.58 -24.32 -10.29
C GLU A 271 -3.52 -24.14 -9.08
N LYS A 272 -3.49 -22.98 -8.42
CA LYS A 272 -4.32 -22.72 -7.24
C LYS A 272 -5.80 -22.71 -7.60
N LEU A 273 -6.54 -23.66 -7.06
CA LEU A 273 -7.99 -23.77 -7.29
C LEU A 273 -8.78 -22.78 -6.44
N LEU A 274 -8.42 -22.63 -5.16
CA LEU A 274 -9.07 -21.72 -4.22
C LEU A 274 -8.23 -20.46 -3.95
N CYS A 275 -8.90 -19.30 -3.91
CA CYS A 275 -8.36 -18.03 -3.43
C CYS A 275 -9.17 -17.50 -2.22
N SER A 276 -8.70 -16.40 -1.63
CA SER A 276 -9.30 -15.75 -0.45
C SER A 276 -10.75 -15.31 -0.67
N TYR A 277 -11.17 -15.06 -1.91
CA TYR A 277 -12.53 -14.66 -2.27
C TYR A 277 -13.56 -15.73 -1.87
N PHE A 278 -13.27 -17.02 -2.10
CA PHE A 278 -14.20 -18.10 -1.72
C PHE A 278 -14.38 -18.19 -0.20
N LEU A 279 -13.34 -17.91 0.58
CA LEU A 279 -13.42 -17.89 2.04
C LEU A 279 -14.27 -16.72 2.52
N LYS A 280 -14.12 -15.55 1.90
CA LYS A 280 -14.93 -14.37 2.19
C LYS A 280 -16.41 -14.64 1.92
N THR A 281 -16.70 -15.23 0.75
CA THR A 281 -18.05 -15.67 0.38
C THR A 281 -18.61 -16.66 1.39
N ALA A 282 -17.86 -17.71 1.76
CA ALA A 282 -18.30 -18.68 2.77
C ALA A 282 -18.58 -18.03 4.14
N MET A 283 -17.74 -17.09 4.59
CA MET A 283 -17.96 -16.33 5.82
C MET A 283 -19.26 -15.54 5.76
N PHE A 284 -19.52 -14.78 4.68
CA PHE A 284 -20.76 -14.00 4.56
C PHE A 284 -22.00 -14.89 4.56
N TRP A 285 -21.98 -16.01 3.83
CA TRP A 285 -23.08 -16.98 3.83
C TRP A 285 -23.29 -17.60 5.22
N CYS A 286 -22.22 -17.99 5.92
CA CYS A 286 -22.30 -18.56 7.26
C CYS A 286 -22.85 -17.58 8.31
N ILE A 287 -22.48 -16.30 8.22
CA ILE A 287 -22.98 -15.26 9.13
C ILE A 287 -24.45 -14.98 8.84
N GLN A 288 -24.82 -14.84 7.57
CA GLN A 288 -26.18 -14.47 7.19
C GLN A 288 -27.19 -15.59 7.43
N THR A 289 -26.87 -16.82 7.08
CA THR A 289 -27.85 -17.92 7.04
C THR A 289 -28.06 -18.63 8.38
N ASP A 290 -27.23 -18.33 9.38
CA ASP A 290 -27.38 -18.88 10.74
C ASP A 290 -27.17 -17.79 11.80
N PRO A 291 -28.16 -16.90 11.99
CA PRO A 291 -28.05 -15.77 12.91
C PRO A 291 -27.99 -16.17 14.39
N VAL A 292 -28.37 -17.41 14.72
CA VAL A 292 -28.28 -17.93 16.10
C VAL A 292 -26.91 -18.55 16.40
N HIS A 293 -26.05 -18.70 15.39
CA HIS A 293 -24.70 -19.19 15.60
C HIS A 293 -23.87 -18.20 16.41
N GLU A 294 -23.40 -18.64 17.57
CA GLU A 294 -22.55 -17.83 18.43
C GLU A 294 -21.14 -17.69 17.82
N TRP A 295 -20.69 -16.46 17.62
CA TRP A 295 -19.32 -16.13 17.21
C TRP A 295 -18.55 -15.56 18.41
N SER A 296 -18.01 -16.43 19.25
CA SER A 296 -17.31 -16.06 20.47
C SER A 296 -15.96 -16.77 20.58
N ARG A 297 -15.17 -16.32 21.57
CA ARG A 297 -13.89 -16.94 21.92
C ARG A 297 -14.07 -18.42 22.28
N GLU A 298 -15.21 -18.79 22.87
CA GLU A 298 -15.54 -20.13 23.32
C GLU A 298 -16.04 -21.02 22.17
N SER A 299 -16.65 -20.43 21.12
CA SER A 299 -17.13 -21.15 19.92
C SER A 299 -16.18 -21.03 18.72
N PHE A 300 -15.01 -20.41 18.87
CA PHE A 300 -14.10 -20.08 17.75
C PHE A 300 -13.72 -21.26 16.85
N TYR A 301 -13.41 -22.43 17.43
CA TYR A 301 -13.07 -23.62 16.64
C TYR A 301 -14.27 -24.17 15.84
N PRO A 302 -15.47 -24.33 16.44
CA PRO A 302 -16.70 -24.58 15.68
C PRO A 302 -16.96 -23.58 14.55
N CYS A 303 -16.71 -22.29 14.75
CA CYS A 303 -16.89 -21.26 13.72
C CYS A 303 -16.02 -21.54 12.47
N PHE A 304 -14.74 -21.87 12.67
CA PHE A 304 -13.84 -22.26 11.57
C PHE A 304 -14.41 -23.44 10.76
N TRP A 305 -14.87 -24.50 11.46
CA TRP A 305 -15.42 -25.67 10.79
C TRP A 305 -16.73 -25.43 10.09
N LYS A 306 -17.56 -24.51 10.58
CA LYS A 306 -18.81 -24.12 9.92
C LYS A 306 -18.51 -23.63 8.49
N CYS A 307 -17.56 -22.71 8.36
CA CYS A 307 -17.14 -22.17 7.08
C CYS A 307 -16.42 -23.21 6.21
N PHE A 308 -15.52 -24.01 6.80
CA PHE A 308 -14.83 -25.07 6.07
C PHE A 308 -15.80 -26.12 5.50
N LYS A 309 -16.79 -26.56 6.29
CA LYS A 309 -17.80 -27.53 5.86
C LYS A 309 -18.70 -26.97 4.76
N MET A 310 -19.08 -25.70 4.84
CA MET A 310 -19.83 -25.03 3.77
C MET A 310 -19.03 -25.02 2.46
N LEU A 311 -17.74 -24.66 2.52
CA LEU A 311 -16.87 -24.69 1.35
C LEU A 311 -16.67 -26.12 0.81
N LEU A 312 -16.47 -27.10 1.68
CA LEU A 312 -16.36 -28.52 1.30
C LEU A 312 -17.64 -29.01 0.60
N LEU A 313 -18.81 -28.63 1.10
CA LEU A 313 -20.10 -28.93 0.48
C LEU A 313 -20.19 -28.32 -0.92
N TRP A 314 -19.83 -27.05 -1.08
CA TRP A 314 -19.82 -26.41 -2.41
C TRP A 314 -18.85 -27.07 -3.38
N VAL A 315 -17.68 -27.52 -2.90
CA VAL A 315 -16.71 -28.24 -3.74
C VAL A 315 -17.28 -29.60 -4.13
N HIS A 316 -17.93 -30.30 -3.21
CA HIS A 316 -18.63 -31.56 -3.51
C HIS A 316 -19.71 -31.37 -4.58
N THR A 317 -20.54 -30.32 -4.47
CA THR A 317 -21.64 -30.07 -5.42
C THR A 317 -21.21 -29.34 -6.69
N GLY A 318 -19.99 -28.80 -6.76
CA GLY A 318 -19.50 -28.00 -7.89
C GLY A 318 -20.15 -26.62 -7.99
N TYR A 319 -20.76 -26.14 -6.90
CA TYR A 319 -21.57 -24.93 -6.90
C TYR A 319 -21.26 -24.03 -5.70
N CYS A 320 -20.61 -22.89 -5.97
CA CYS A 320 -20.27 -21.86 -4.98
C CYS A 320 -21.00 -20.56 -5.37
N PRO A 321 -22.13 -20.23 -4.74
CA PRO A 321 -22.91 -19.06 -5.10
C PRO A 321 -22.20 -17.77 -4.71
N ASN A 322 -22.08 -16.82 -5.64
CA ASN A 322 -21.66 -15.46 -5.29
C ASN A 322 -22.61 -14.88 -4.22
N PHE A 323 -22.07 -14.07 -3.31
CA PHE A 323 -22.85 -13.56 -2.20
C PHE A 323 -23.95 -12.59 -2.63
N PHE A 324 -23.68 -11.68 -3.58
CA PHE A 324 -24.62 -10.65 -4.02
C PHE A 324 -25.49 -11.11 -5.20
N ILE A 325 -24.96 -11.98 -6.06
CA ILE A 325 -25.64 -12.54 -7.24
C ILE A 325 -25.57 -14.08 -7.16
N PRO A 326 -26.43 -14.75 -6.36
CA PRO A 326 -26.32 -16.19 -6.10
C PRO A 326 -26.28 -17.08 -7.34
N GLU A 327 -26.89 -16.63 -8.44
CA GLU A 327 -26.93 -17.28 -9.75
C GLU A 327 -25.53 -17.41 -10.36
N ASN A 328 -24.63 -16.47 -10.02
CA ASN A 328 -23.24 -16.48 -10.44
C ASN A 328 -22.46 -17.53 -9.63
N ASN A 329 -22.34 -18.73 -10.19
CA ASN A 329 -21.52 -19.79 -9.61
C ASN A 329 -20.02 -19.51 -9.81
N LEU A 330 -19.33 -19.19 -8.73
CA LEU A 330 -17.91 -18.84 -8.72
C LEU A 330 -16.97 -20.02 -9.08
N PHE A 331 -17.47 -21.26 -9.12
CA PHE A 331 -16.70 -22.45 -9.50
C PHE A 331 -16.71 -22.74 -11.00
N VAL A 332 -17.57 -22.07 -11.77
CA VAL A 332 -17.71 -22.23 -13.21
C VAL A 332 -16.33 -22.19 -13.89
N CYS A 333 -16.11 -23.14 -14.80
CA CYS A 333 -14.89 -23.35 -15.58
C CYS A 333 -13.61 -23.68 -14.78
N LYS A 334 -13.54 -23.47 -13.46
CA LYS A 334 -12.32 -23.62 -12.65
C LYS A 334 -12.32 -24.87 -11.78
N ILE A 335 -13.41 -25.10 -11.04
CA ILE A 335 -13.54 -26.23 -10.10
C ILE A 335 -14.63 -27.15 -10.64
N VAL A 336 -14.27 -27.86 -11.72
CA VAL A 336 -15.12 -28.83 -12.43
C VAL A 336 -14.28 -30.07 -12.80
N GLY A 337 -14.94 -31.21 -13.01
CA GLY A 337 -14.28 -32.45 -13.44
C GLY A 337 -13.12 -32.88 -12.52
N ALA A 338 -11.97 -33.22 -13.10
CA ALA A 338 -10.79 -33.67 -12.35
C ALA A 338 -10.28 -32.65 -11.31
N ASN A 339 -10.45 -31.34 -11.56
CA ASN A 339 -10.06 -30.32 -10.59
C ASN A 339 -10.97 -30.34 -9.35
N GLN A 340 -12.27 -30.55 -9.56
CA GLN A 340 -13.24 -30.69 -8.47
C GLN A 340 -12.95 -31.94 -7.64
N GLU A 341 -12.76 -33.09 -8.29
CA GLU A 341 -12.46 -34.37 -7.62
C GLU A 341 -11.17 -34.29 -6.79
N ARG A 342 -10.11 -33.72 -7.37
CA ARG A 342 -8.83 -33.50 -6.68
C ARG A 342 -8.98 -32.59 -5.46
N LEU A 343 -9.70 -31.48 -5.61
CA LEU A 343 -9.90 -30.53 -4.52
C LEU A 343 -10.79 -31.12 -3.42
N PHE A 344 -11.88 -31.79 -3.79
CA PHE A 344 -12.78 -32.46 -2.86
C PHE A 344 -12.02 -33.52 -2.05
N THR A 345 -11.28 -34.41 -2.71
CA THR A 345 -10.50 -35.46 -2.05
C THR A 345 -9.52 -34.87 -1.05
N LYS A 346 -8.78 -33.82 -1.44
CA LYS A 346 -7.84 -33.12 -0.55
C LYS A 346 -8.55 -32.50 0.65
N MET A 347 -9.64 -31.77 0.44
CA MET A 347 -10.38 -31.12 1.53
C MET A 347 -11.08 -32.13 2.45
N TYR A 348 -11.57 -33.24 1.90
CA TYR A 348 -12.22 -34.31 2.64
C TYR A 348 -11.21 -35.09 3.51
N ASP A 349 -9.99 -35.36 3.02
CA ASP A 349 -8.92 -35.92 3.86
C ASP A 349 -8.60 -35.01 5.05
N LEU A 350 -8.49 -33.70 4.82
CA LEU A 350 -8.28 -32.72 5.90
C LEU A 350 -9.45 -32.70 6.89
N TYR A 351 -10.69 -32.83 6.40
CA TYR A 351 -11.87 -32.97 7.24
C TYR A 351 -11.80 -34.22 8.13
N CYS A 352 -11.45 -35.37 7.55
CA CYS A 352 -11.31 -36.64 8.26
C CYS A 352 -10.23 -36.62 9.35
N ARG A 353 -9.15 -35.83 9.15
CA ARG A 353 -8.08 -35.63 10.15
C ARG A 353 -8.49 -34.72 11.33
N ARG A 354 -9.64 -34.06 11.26
CA ARG A 354 -10.16 -33.17 12.31
C ARG A 354 -9.11 -32.16 12.79
N GLU A 355 -8.94 -31.97 14.10
CA GLU A 355 -8.00 -31.02 14.72
C GLU A 355 -6.56 -31.17 14.20
N GLN A 356 -6.14 -32.38 13.83
CA GLN A 356 -4.77 -32.66 13.37
C GLN A 356 -4.46 -31.97 12.04
N CYS A 357 -5.46 -31.62 11.23
CA CYS A 357 -5.23 -30.90 9.99
C CYS A 357 -4.65 -29.50 10.23
N LEU A 358 -5.01 -28.85 11.33
CA LEU A 358 -4.48 -27.53 11.72
C LEU A 358 -2.99 -27.60 12.07
N ALA A 359 -2.47 -28.76 12.50
CA ALA A 359 -1.05 -28.94 12.79
C ALA A 359 -0.16 -28.88 11.54
N GLN A 360 -0.75 -29.01 10.34
CA GLN A 360 -0.03 -28.91 9.06
C GLN A 360 0.36 -27.47 8.71
N SER A 361 -0.33 -26.48 9.29
CA SER A 361 0.02 -25.06 9.18
C SER A 361 1.24 -24.78 10.06
N PRO A 362 2.37 -24.31 9.49
CA PRO A 362 3.54 -23.92 10.28
C PRO A 362 3.24 -22.88 11.36
N SER A 363 2.35 -21.92 11.07
CA SER A 363 1.97 -20.87 12.02
C SER A 363 1.17 -21.39 13.22
N LEU A 364 0.38 -22.45 13.03
CA LEU A 364 -0.46 -23.05 14.07
C LEU A 364 0.16 -24.28 14.74
N GLN A 365 1.15 -24.92 14.10
CA GLN A 365 1.70 -26.22 14.52
C GLN A 365 2.06 -26.26 16.01
N LYS A 366 2.78 -25.26 16.51
CA LYS A 366 3.21 -25.20 17.91
C LYS A 366 2.04 -25.13 18.89
N VAL A 367 1.01 -24.33 18.59
CA VAL A 367 -0.16 -24.20 19.48
C VAL A 367 -1.03 -25.45 19.40
N VAL A 368 -1.25 -25.98 18.20
CA VAL A 368 -2.05 -27.20 17.97
C VAL A 368 -1.43 -28.40 18.68
N ASN A 369 -0.13 -28.65 18.51
CA ASN A 369 0.55 -29.78 19.15
C ASN A 369 0.52 -29.69 20.68
N LYS A 370 0.61 -28.48 21.25
CA LYS A 370 0.45 -28.27 22.70
C LYS A 370 -0.95 -28.63 23.18
N ILE A 371 -2.00 -28.21 22.45
CA ILE A 371 -3.38 -28.53 22.80
C ILE A 371 -3.62 -30.04 22.71
N LEU A 372 -3.13 -30.69 21.64
CA LEU A 372 -3.24 -32.14 21.45
C LEU A 372 -2.55 -32.93 22.58
N ALA A 373 -1.39 -32.45 23.05
CA ALA A 373 -0.65 -33.10 24.13
C ALA A 373 -1.30 -32.90 25.52
N ASN A 374 -1.88 -31.73 25.79
CA ASN A 374 -2.54 -31.45 27.08
C ASN A 374 -3.72 -30.45 26.93
N PRO A 375 -4.93 -30.94 26.62
CA PRO A 375 -6.10 -30.09 26.40
C PRO A 375 -6.50 -29.22 27.60
N LYS A 376 -6.22 -29.66 28.84
CA LYS A 376 -6.65 -28.99 30.08
C LYS A 376 -5.70 -27.87 30.54
N ALA A 377 -4.42 -27.91 30.13
CA ALA A 377 -3.43 -26.92 30.55
C ALA A 377 -3.39 -25.65 29.68
N CYS A 378 -3.87 -25.71 28.43
CA CYS A 378 -3.74 -24.62 27.45
C CYS A 378 -4.74 -23.45 27.62
N THR A 379 -5.81 -23.60 28.40
CA THR A 379 -6.79 -22.53 28.64
C THR A 379 -6.27 -21.38 29.51
N LYS A 380 -5.21 -21.61 30.31
CA LYS A 380 -4.66 -20.60 31.25
C LYS A 380 -3.51 -19.73 30.69
N LEU A 381 -2.92 -20.07 29.54
CA LEU A 381 -1.52 -19.72 29.24
C LEU A 381 -1.27 -18.68 28.12
N LEU A 382 -2.25 -17.88 27.70
CA LEU A 382 -2.08 -17.02 26.51
C LEU A 382 -2.57 -15.56 26.63
N VAL A 383 -2.91 -15.07 27.83
CA VAL A 383 -3.50 -13.73 27.99
C VAL A 383 -2.46 -12.62 28.27
N GLU A 384 -1.25 -12.95 28.72
CA GLU A 384 -0.33 -11.94 29.30
C GLU A 384 0.54 -11.15 28.29
N GLU A 385 0.39 -11.29 26.97
CA GLU A 385 1.25 -10.60 25.98
C GLU A 385 0.52 -9.94 24.79
N CYS A 386 -0.78 -9.62 24.90
CA CYS A 386 -1.48 -8.99 23.77
C CYS A 386 -1.35 -7.45 23.75
N PHE A 387 -1.41 -6.78 24.90
CA PHE A 387 -1.29 -5.32 24.97
C PHE A 387 0.17 -4.90 25.10
N ASP A 388 0.74 -4.44 23.99
CA ASP A 388 2.07 -3.85 23.97
C ASP A 388 1.97 -2.49 23.29
N GLU A 389 2.09 -1.42 24.07
CA GLU A 389 2.06 -0.03 23.58
C GLU A 389 3.06 0.18 22.42
N TYR A 390 4.20 -0.53 22.46
CA TYR A 390 5.16 -0.52 21.37
C TYR A 390 4.62 -1.08 20.06
N LYS A 391 3.76 -2.11 20.07
CA LYS A 391 3.15 -2.63 18.83
C LYS A 391 2.29 -1.57 18.16
N HIS A 392 1.51 -0.83 18.93
CA HIS A 392 0.72 0.30 18.42
C HIS A 392 1.60 1.39 17.84
N ASP A 393 2.71 1.73 18.51
CA ASP A 393 3.65 2.74 18.02
C ASP A 393 4.39 2.28 16.74
N ALA A 394 4.77 1.00 16.68
CA ALA A 394 5.36 0.39 15.49
C ALA A 394 4.36 0.33 14.32
N LEU A 395 3.11 0.00 14.59
CA LEU A 395 2.03 0.02 13.61
C LEU A 395 1.80 1.44 13.09
N LEU A 396 1.77 2.44 13.97
CA LEU A 396 1.67 3.84 13.58
C LEU A 396 2.84 4.26 12.67
N ASN A 397 4.08 3.91 13.01
CA ASN A 397 5.25 4.17 12.15
C ASN A 397 5.13 3.48 10.78
N TYR A 398 4.69 2.22 10.76
CA TYR A 398 4.44 1.48 9.52
C TYR A 398 3.38 2.19 8.66
N MET A 399 2.24 2.57 9.23
CA MET A 399 1.18 3.26 8.50
C MET A 399 1.62 4.63 7.96
N MET A 400 2.36 5.41 8.75
CA MET A 400 2.91 6.70 8.29
C MET A 400 3.88 6.52 7.12
N THR A 401 4.72 5.47 7.17
CA THR A 401 5.65 5.13 6.07
C THR A 401 4.88 4.73 4.82
N PHE A 402 3.86 3.88 4.98
CA PHE A 402 3.03 3.37 3.90
C PHE A 402 2.28 4.50 3.17
N ILE A 403 1.64 5.40 3.90
CA ILE A 403 0.91 6.55 3.36
C ILE A 403 1.85 7.42 2.50
N ASN A 404 3.03 7.76 3.01
CA ASN A 404 3.99 8.59 2.28
C ASN A 404 4.46 7.92 0.99
N GLY A 405 4.79 6.62 1.04
CA GLY A 405 5.21 5.85 -0.13
C GLY A 405 4.16 5.81 -1.24
N LEU A 406 2.88 5.65 -0.89
CA LEU A 406 1.79 5.62 -1.87
C LEU A 406 1.49 6.98 -2.52
N GLN A 407 1.72 8.08 -1.81
CA GLN A 407 1.30 9.41 -2.28
C GLN A 407 2.34 10.09 -3.17
N ASN A 408 3.63 9.77 -2.99
CA ASN A 408 4.74 10.48 -3.64
C ASN A 408 4.95 10.14 -5.12
N LYS A 409 4.31 9.09 -5.64
CA LYS A 409 4.52 8.64 -7.04
C LYS A 409 3.80 9.51 -8.08
N LEU A 410 2.68 10.12 -7.71
CA LEU A 410 1.79 10.80 -8.66
C LEU A 410 1.34 12.21 -8.23
N SER A 411 1.51 12.58 -6.96
CA SER A 411 1.01 13.84 -6.41
C SER A 411 1.98 14.99 -6.64
N ASN A 412 1.45 16.19 -6.95
CA ASN A 412 2.23 17.43 -6.93
C ASN A 412 2.04 18.06 -5.55
N TYR A 413 3.03 17.99 -4.67
CA TYR A 413 2.98 18.69 -3.39
C TYR A 413 3.29 20.18 -3.60
N ASP A 414 2.25 20.99 -3.55
CA ASP A 414 2.27 22.43 -3.83
C ASP A 414 1.30 23.19 -2.91
N TRP A 415 1.19 24.51 -3.12
CA TRP A 415 0.27 25.35 -2.35
C TRP A 415 -1.21 24.97 -2.51
N ASP A 416 -1.61 24.45 -3.68
CA ASP A 416 -2.99 23.96 -3.91
C ASP A 416 -3.26 22.73 -3.03
N SER A 417 -2.30 21.81 -2.96
CA SER A 417 -2.35 20.65 -2.07
C SER A 417 -2.49 21.06 -0.61
N LEU A 418 -1.66 22.00 -0.15
CA LEU A 418 -1.75 22.51 1.22
C LEU A 418 -3.12 23.15 1.50
N TYR A 419 -3.63 23.96 0.56
CA TYR A 419 -4.94 24.59 0.68
C TYR A 419 -6.06 23.54 0.80
N LYS A 420 -6.05 22.49 -0.04
CA LYS A 420 -7.04 21.41 0.03
C LYS A 420 -7.02 20.69 1.37
N VAL A 421 -5.84 20.34 1.90
CA VAL A 421 -5.72 19.71 3.24
C VAL A 421 -6.18 20.66 4.35
N SER A 422 -5.87 21.95 4.25
CA SER A 422 -6.27 22.94 5.26
C SER A 422 -7.79 23.12 5.41
N ARG A 423 -8.56 22.71 4.39
CA ARG A 423 -10.03 22.75 4.38
C ARG A 423 -10.68 21.51 4.96
N LEU A 424 -9.90 20.52 5.39
CA LEU A 424 -10.45 19.36 6.07
C LEU A 424 -11.11 19.78 7.38
N ASN A 425 -12.31 19.23 7.64
CA ASN A 425 -12.99 19.49 8.90
C ASN A 425 -12.34 18.67 10.04
N ILE A 426 -11.35 19.27 10.69
CA ILE A 426 -10.53 18.63 11.73
C ILE A 426 -11.34 18.31 12.99
N SER A 427 -12.45 19.00 13.26
CA SER A 427 -13.23 18.79 14.49
C SER A 427 -13.87 17.41 14.57
N ASN A 428 -14.23 16.82 13.43
CA ASN A 428 -14.86 15.50 13.35
C ASN A 428 -13.86 14.33 13.27
N MET A 429 -12.55 14.63 13.27
CA MET A 429 -11.50 13.61 13.12
C MET A 429 -11.01 13.09 14.47
N SER A 430 -10.70 11.80 14.53
CA SER A 430 -9.98 11.16 15.62
C SER A 430 -8.55 11.72 15.76
N ASN A 431 -7.95 11.54 16.93
CA ASN A 431 -6.55 11.93 17.15
C ASN A 431 -5.59 11.16 16.24
N PHE A 432 -5.90 9.91 15.90
CA PHE A 432 -5.10 9.11 15.00
C PHE A 432 -5.12 9.67 13.57
N GLU A 433 -6.29 10.01 13.03
CA GLU A 433 -6.40 10.65 11.70
C GLU A 433 -5.63 11.98 11.65
N LYS A 434 -5.72 12.80 12.71
CA LYS A 434 -4.99 14.07 12.81
C LYS A 434 -3.48 13.87 12.75
N VAL A 435 -2.95 12.82 13.38
CA VAL A 435 -1.52 12.48 13.34
C VAL A 435 -1.08 12.13 11.90
N LEU A 436 -1.85 11.27 11.21
CA LEU A 436 -1.53 10.85 9.84
C LEU A 436 -1.58 12.03 8.86
N ILE A 437 -2.63 12.86 8.94
CA ILE A 437 -2.77 14.06 8.12
C ILE A 437 -1.67 15.08 8.46
N GLY A 438 -1.36 15.26 9.75
CA GLY A 438 -0.29 16.15 10.20
C GLY A 438 1.05 15.78 9.59
N ARG A 439 1.41 14.49 9.55
CA ARG A 439 2.63 14.03 8.87
C ARG A 439 2.64 14.39 7.39
N HIS A 440 1.52 14.19 6.70
CA HIS A 440 1.39 14.54 5.29
C HIS A 440 1.57 16.05 5.05
N VAL A 441 0.99 16.90 5.92
CA VAL A 441 1.18 18.37 5.86
C VAL A 441 2.65 18.75 6.01
N LEU A 442 3.37 18.11 6.92
CA LEU A 442 4.81 18.35 7.12
C LEU A 442 5.62 17.97 5.86
N ASN A 443 5.26 16.90 5.16
CA ASN A 443 5.90 16.56 3.88
C ASN A 443 5.62 17.61 2.79
N ILE A 444 4.38 18.13 2.72
CA ILE A 444 4.04 19.24 1.82
C ILE A 444 4.86 20.49 2.17
N TYR A 445 5.05 20.80 3.46
CA TYR A 445 5.88 21.93 3.90
C TYR A 445 7.31 21.82 3.42
N ASN A 446 7.94 20.66 3.58
CA ASN A 446 9.31 20.43 3.10
C ASN A 446 9.40 20.71 1.60
N GLN A 447 8.52 20.10 0.81
CA GLN A 447 8.52 20.29 -0.63
C GLN A 447 8.34 21.75 -1.03
N ILE A 448 7.31 22.42 -0.51
CA ILE A 448 7.08 23.84 -0.81
C ILE A 448 8.32 24.63 -0.42
N ALA A 449 8.92 24.38 0.75
CA ALA A 449 10.10 25.09 1.21
C ALA A 449 11.25 25.03 0.19
N PHE A 450 11.54 23.86 -0.37
CA PHE A 450 12.61 23.71 -1.37
C PHE A 450 12.27 24.38 -2.70
N VAL A 451 11.02 24.30 -3.18
CA VAL A 451 10.60 25.03 -4.39
C VAL A 451 10.74 26.56 -4.18
N GLU A 452 10.33 27.05 -3.02
CA GLU A 452 10.43 28.45 -2.63
C GLU A 452 11.89 28.92 -2.44
N GLN A 453 12.81 28.01 -2.08
CA GLN A 453 14.25 28.29 -2.04
C GLN A 453 14.81 28.58 -3.43
N CYS A 454 14.27 27.90 -4.45
CA CYS A 454 14.77 27.88 -5.83
C CYS A 454 14.04 28.82 -6.79
N SER A 455 13.02 29.55 -6.34
CA SER A 455 12.13 30.38 -7.18
C SER A 455 12.80 31.59 -7.90
N CYS A 456 14.13 31.71 -7.86
CA CYS A 456 14.91 32.66 -8.67
C CYS A 456 16.10 31.95 -9.33
N THR A 457 15.89 31.40 -10.53
CA THR A 457 16.96 30.99 -11.44
C THR A 457 16.76 31.66 -12.80
N CYS A 458 16.81 32.99 -12.87
CA CYS A 458 16.93 33.66 -14.15
C CYS A 458 18.42 33.80 -14.50
N GLY A 459 18.87 32.98 -15.46
CA GLY A 459 20.22 33.05 -16.02
C GLY A 459 20.54 34.34 -16.77
N THR A 460 19.56 35.18 -17.08
CA THR A 460 19.78 36.49 -17.71
C THR A 460 18.63 37.46 -17.37
N HIS A 461 18.99 38.69 -16.98
CA HIS A 461 18.14 39.89 -16.89
C HIS A 461 16.71 39.76 -16.34
N CYS A 462 16.53 39.40 -15.06
CA CYS A 462 15.27 39.69 -14.37
C CYS A 462 15.40 40.84 -13.39
N THR A 463 14.75 41.96 -13.72
CA THR A 463 14.49 43.09 -12.81
C THR A 463 13.30 42.83 -11.87
N ARG A 464 12.68 41.63 -11.88
CA ARG A 464 11.66 41.23 -10.89
C ARG A 464 12.30 40.92 -9.53
N ASN A 465 12.60 42.01 -8.84
CA ASN A 465 12.43 42.27 -7.42
C ASN A 465 13.15 41.29 -6.45
N LYS A 466 14.41 41.59 -6.11
CA LYS A 466 15.15 40.99 -4.97
C LYS A 466 14.30 40.87 -3.70
N GLN A 467 13.37 41.81 -3.48
CA GLN A 467 12.44 41.79 -2.35
C GLN A 467 11.43 40.63 -2.42
N THR A 468 10.93 40.29 -3.60
CA THR A 468 10.00 39.17 -3.80
C THR A 468 10.70 37.84 -3.52
N TYR A 469 11.90 37.62 -4.07
CA TYR A 469 12.71 36.44 -3.74
C TYR A 469 13.00 36.33 -2.24
N GLY A 470 13.37 37.45 -1.61
CA GLY A 470 13.59 37.50 -0.16
C GLY A 470 12.34 37.12 0.66
N LYS A 471 11.13 37.38 0.16
CA LYS A 471 9.87 36.94 0.80
C LYS A 471 9.64 35.44 0.62
N HIS A 472 9.75 34.92 -0.61
CA HIS A 472 9.60 33.49 -0.90
C HIS A 472 10.58 32.63 -0.08
N LYS A 473 11.86 33.02 -0.06
CA LYS A 473 12.90 32.36 0.75
C LYS A 473 12.59 32.38 2.26
N LYS A 474 12.05 33.48 2.79
CA LYS A 474 11.64 33.57 4.20
C LYS A 474 10.48 32.61 4.52
N VAL A 475 9.52 32.46 3.59
CA VAL A 475 8.42 31.50 3.74
C VAL A 475 8.98 30.08 3.75
N GLY A 476 9.82 29.71 2.77
CA GLY A 476 10.42 28.38 2.72
C GLY A 476 11.25 28.07 3.98
N ALA A 477 12.08 29.01 4.42
CA ALA A 477 12.85 28.86 5.66
C ALA A 477 11.95 28.70 6.91
N ARG A 478 10.76 29.32 6.94
CA ARG A 478 9.80 29.14 8.04
C ARG A 478 9.15 27.76 7.99
N LEU A 479 8.73 27.31 6.81
CA LEU A 479 8.11 26.00 6.62
C LEU A 479 9.04 24.87 7.06
N VAL A 480 10.29 24.84 6.59
CA VAL A 480 11.26 23.79 6.96
C VAL A 480 11.63 23.81 8.46
N LYS A 481 11.59 24.99 9.10
CA LYS A 481 11.76 25.09 10.56
C LYS A 481 10.58 24.48 11.32
N LEU A 482 9.34 24.74 10.87
CA LEU A 482 8.15 24.10 11.44
C LEU A 482 8.23 22.58 11.29
N THR A 483 8.70 22.08 10.13
CA THR A 483 8.91 20.64 9.95
C THR A 483 9.95 20.08 10.92
N ALA A 484 11.07 20.75 11.13
CA ALA A 484 12.08 20.31 12.09
C ALA A 484 11.60 20.37 13.56
N GLU A 485 10.68 21.28 13.89
CA GLU A 485 10.15 21.48 15.24
C GLU A 485 9.07 20.46 15.63
N PHE A 486 8.11 20.24 14.73
CA PHE A 486 6.92 19.39 14.96
C PHE A 486 7.03 17.99 14.34
N GLY A 487 8.07 17.78 13.54
CA GLY A 487 8.33 16.51 12.88
C GLY A 487 8.94 15.43 13.77
N CYS A 488 9.27 14.32 13.12
CA CYS A 488 9.95 13.17 13.68
C CYS A 488 11.46 13.38 13.79
N ALA A 489 12.20 12.33 14.18
CA ALA A 489 13.64 12.40 14.42
C ALA A 489 14.44 12.74 13.15
N THR A 490 13.91 12.46 11.96
CA THR A 490 14.61 12.68 10.68
C THR A 490 14.33 14.05 10.05
N ASP A 491 13.25 14.74 10.41
CA ASP A 491 12.87 16.00 9.75
C ASP A 491 13.87 17.15 9.91
N PRO A 492 14.64 17.27 11.02
CA PRO A 492 15.73 18.24 11.09
C PRO A 492 16.79 18.10 9.98
N LEU A 493 16.91 16.95 9.33
CA LEU A 493 17.80 16.75 8.18
C LEU A 493 17.40 17.59 6.97
N TYR A 494 16.10 17.84 6.75
CA TYR A 494 15.64 18.76 5.71
C TYR A 494 16.04 20.20 6.01
N LEU A 495 15.99 20.62 7.27
CA LEU A 495 16.49 21.94 7.68
C LEU A 495 18.00 22.03 7.47
N ALA A 496 18.76 20.99 7.80
CA ALA A 496 20.20 20.94 7.54
C ALA A 496 20.51 21.03 6.03
N LEU A 497 19.79 20.30 5.18
CA LEU A 497 19.90 20.41 3.71
C LEU A 497 19.58 21.83 3.24
N TYR A 498 18.52 22.45 3.76
CA TYR A 498 18.17 23.83 3.42
C TYR A 498 19.29 24.81 3.79
N GLN A 499 19.92 24.66 4.96
CA GLN A 499 21.08 25.45 5.36
C GLN A 499 22.30 25.19 4.48
N TYR A 500 22.53 23.93 4.09
CA TYR A 500 23.59 23.51 3.19
C TYR A 500 23.46 24.19 1.82
N ASN A 501 22.27 24.11 1.21
CA ASN A 501 21.95 24.76 -0.07
C ASN A 501 22.15 26.28 -0.02
N ASP A 502 21.94 26.90 1.14
CA ASP A 502 22.19 28.33 1.37
C ASP A 502 23.68 28.67 1.63
N GLY A 503 24.58 27.69 1.57
CA GLY A 503 26.01 27.86 1.87
C GLY A 503 26.33 28.04 3.36
N ARG A 504 25.35 27.82 4.26
CA ARG A 504 25.50 27.97 5.71
C ARG A 504 25.97 26.68 6.36
N PHE A 505 27.12 26.18 5.90
CA PHE A 505 27.66 24.85 6.26
C PHE A 505 27.87 24.66 7.77
N LYS A 506 28.33 25.69 8.50
CA LYS A 506 28.48 25.61 9.97
C LYS A 506 27.13 25.47 10.69
N CYS A 507 26.09 26.16 10.20
CA CYS A 507 24.74 26.02 10.76
C CYS A 507 24.17 24.63 10.47
N ALA A 508 24.39 24.11 9.26
CA ALA A 508 24.01 22.76 8.89
C ALA A 508 24.69 21.71 9.80
N LEU A 509 26.00 21.82 10.04
CA LEU A 509 26.74 20.92 10.94
C LEU A 509 26.19 20.91 12.37
N ASN A 510 25.85 22.07 12.92
CA ASN A 510 25.25 22.13 14.26
C ASN A 510 23.92 21.37 14.33
N ILE A 511 23.07 21.52 13.32
CA ILE A 511 21.79 20.78 13.23
C ILE A 511 22.06 19.28 13.08
N LEU A 512 23.02 18.89 12.23
CA LEU A 512 23.38 17.50 11.98
C LEU A 512 23.89 16.80 13.24
N GLU A 513 24.70 17.48 14.07
CA GLU A 513 25.19 16.91 15.33
C GLU A 513 24.07 16.67 16.35
N GLU A 514 23.14 17.61 16.53
CA GLU A 514 22.00 17.38 17.42
C GLU A 514 21.06 16.29 16.89
N THR A 515 20.86 16.25 15.57
CA THR A 515 20.05 15.22 14.92
C THR A 515 20.68 13.84 15.05
N ARG A 516 22.02 13.75 14.96
CA ARG A 516 22.78 12.51 15.14
C ARG A 516 22.56 11.92 16.54
N LYS A 517 22.57 12.75 17.58
CA LYS A 517 22.35 12.28 18.96
C LYS A 517 20.96 11.65 19.13
N ARG A 518 19.95 12.14 18.40
CA ARG A 518 18.58 11.62 18.42
C ARG A 518 18.44 10.34 17.59
N LEU A 519 18.94 10.32 16.35
CA LEU A 519 18.76 9.19 15.44
C LEU A 519 19.47 7.90 15.86
N TYR A 520 20.57 7.99 16.61
CA TYR A 520 21.36 6.83 17.04
C TYR A 520 20.94 6.29 18.42
N GLN A 521 19.77 6.67 18.93
CA GLN A 521 19.24 6.13 20.18
C GLN A 521 18.70 4.70 19.95
N ASP A 522 18.91 3.82 20.92
CA ASP A 522 18.49 2.40 20.82
C ASP A 522 16.97 2.19 20.93
N TYR A 523 16.21 3.25 21.18
CA TYR A 523 14.74 3.26 21.15
C TYR A 523 14.16 3.76 19.82
N ILE A 524 14.97 4.00 18.78
CA ILE A 524 14.44 4.46 17.48
C ILE A 524 13.69 3.32 16.78
N ILE A 525 12.45 3.63 16.39
CA ILE A 525 11.58 2.90 15.50
C ILE A 525 11.89 3.35 14.07
N TYR A 526 12.53 2.47 13.31
CA TYR A 526 12.84 2.64 11.90
C TYR A 526 12.59 1.32 11.17
N ARG A 527 11.85 1.37 10.05
CA ARG A 527 11.49 0.26 9.13
C ARG A 527 11.77 -1.17 9.61
N ASN A 528 10.71 -1.96 9.82
CA ASN A 528 10.75 -3.43 10.00
C ASN A 528 11.69 -3.98 11.09
N MET A 529 12.34 -3.14 11.91
CA MET A 529 13.10 -3.58 13.10
C MET A 529 12.24 -4.29 14.16
N HIS A 530 10.91 -4.20 14.04
CA HIS A 530 9.95 -4.68 15.04
C HIS A 530 9.68 -6.19 15.01
N LYS A 531 10.23 -6.93 14.05
CA LYS A 531 9.84 -8.34 13.84
C LYS A 531 10.32 -9.31 14.92
N TYR A 532 11.24 -8.95 15.83
CA TYR A 532 11.85 -9.96 16.70
C TYR A 532 12.02 -9.65 18.19
N LYS A 533 11.78 -8.41 18.67
CA LYS A 533 11.63 -8.05 20.11
C LYS A 533 11.44 -6.54 20.26
N VAL A 534 10.74 -6.13 21.32
CA VAL A 534 10.77 -4.73 21.76
C VAL A 534 12.17 -4.42 22.31
N PRO A 535 12.86 -3.36 21.85
CA PRO A 535 14.10 -2.92 22.47
C PRO A 535 13.87 -2.59 23.95
N VAL A 536 14.74 -3.08 24.83
CA VAL A 536 14.67 -2.79 26.28
C VAL A 536 14.68 -1.28 26.53
N ALA A 537 15.56 -0.56 25.82
CA ALA A 537 15.63 0.91 25.88
C ALA A 537 14.31 1.60 25.51
N TYR A 538 13.53 1.04 24.57
CA TYR A 538 12.21 1.57 24.23
C TYR A 538 11.24 1.40 25.40
N LYS A 539 11.20 0.20 26.00
CA LYS A 539 10.32 -0.08 27.14
C LYS A 539 10.62 0.84 28.32
N GLU A 540 11.88 1.09 28.60
CA GLU A 540 12.32 1.90 29.73
C GLU A 540 12.09 3.40 29.52
N THR A 541 12.15 3.88 28.27
CA THR A 541 12.16 5.32 27.98
C THR A 541 10.85 5.85 27.40
N MET A 542 10.20 5.06 26.54
CA MET A 542 9.10 5.53 25.69
C MET A 542 7.72 5.06 26.11
N ILE A 543 7.59 3.93 26.82
CA ILE A 543 6.28 3.48 27.33
C ILE A 543 5.66 4.54 28.25
N GLY A 544 4.36 4.78 28.11
CA GLY A 544 3.62 5.81 28.85
C GLY A 544 3.88 7.25 28.39
N GLN A 545 4.80 7.50 27.47
CA GLN A 545 5.04 8.84 26.93
C GLN A 545 3.93 9.28 25.95
N PRO A 546 3.66 10.59 25.83
CA PRO A 546 2.70 11.10 24.85
C PRO A 546 3.08 10.72 23.41
N LYS A 547 2.08 10.38 22.56
CA LYS A 547 2.28 10.03 21.15
C LYS A 547 3.10 11.08 20.38
N SER A 548 2.88 12.37 20.65
CA SER A 548 3.65 13.46 20.02
C SER A 548 5.15 13.40 20.34
N LEU A 549 5.51 13.05 21.58
CA LEU A 549 6.91 12.90 21.99
C LEU A 549 7.53 11.69 21.31
N LYS A 550 6.81 10.55 21.28
CA LYS A 550 7.29 9.33 20.62
C LYS A 550 7.51 9.52 19.12
N ILE A 551 6.60 10.19 18.42
CA ILE A 551 6.79 10.52 17.00
C ILE A 551 8.05 11.37 16.83
N LYS A 552 8.21 12.39 17.69
CA LYS A 552 9.34 13.32 17.62
C LYS A 552 10.67 12.64 17.92
N GLU A 553 10.79 11.88 19.00
CA GLU A 553 12.08 11.37 19.48
C GLU A 553 12.36 9.93 19.08
N ALA A 554 11.34 9.10 18.90
CA ALA A 554 11.49 7.67 18.71
C ALA A 554 11.14 7.19 17.30
N MET A 555 10.62 8.02 16.38
CA MET A 555 10.30 7.58 15.02
C MET A 555 11.22 8.19 13.98
N ALA A 556 11.70 7.36 13.06
CA ALA A 556 12.49 7.77 11.91
C ALA A 556 11.86 7.28 10.61
N PHE A 557 12.03 8.08 9.56
CA PHE A 557 11.53 7.79 8.20
C PHE A 557 12.60 8.13 7.16
N GLU A 558 12.49 7.52 5.99
CA GLU A 558 13.37 7.79 4.85
C GLU A 558 13.38 9.28 4.47
N ILE A 559 14.54 9.75 4.03
CA ILE A 559 14.68 11.07 3.43
C ILE A 559 14.30 10.99 1.97
N GLN A 560 13.27 11.75 1.64
CA GLN A 560 12.68 11.80 0.31
C GLN A 560 13.13 13.07 -0.39
N ILE A 561 13.94 12.92 -1.44
CA ILE A 561 14.38 14.01 -2.31
C ILE A 561 13.53 13.97 -3.58
N MET A 562 12.55 14.86 -3.67
CA MET A 562 11.69 14.95 -4.85
C MET A 562 12.44 15.57 -6.03
N THR A 563 12.07 15.22 -7.25
CA THR A 563 12.69 15.75 -8.47
C THR A 563 12.51 17.25 -8.67
N SER A 564 11.58 17.85 -7.94
CA SER A 564 11.35 19.30 -7.86
C SER A 564 12.28 20.03 -6.89
N MET A 565 13.00 19.31 -6.02
CA MET A 565 13.96 19.88 -5.08
C MET A 565 15.30 20.08 -5.77
N GLN A 566 16.04 21.13 -5.40
CA GLN A 566 17.43 21.28 -5.81
C GLN A 566 18.38 20.70 -4.76
N PHE A 567 19.26 19.81 -5.22
CA PHE A 567 20.39 19.33 -4.45
C PHE A 567 21.53 19.01 -5.43
N CYS A 568 22.55 19.88 -5.49
CA CYS A 568 23.51 19.85 -6.59
C CYS A 568 24.40 18.61 -6.61
N GLU A 569 24.64 17.97 -5.47
CA GLU A 569 25.42 16.73 -5.43
C GLU A 569 24.66 15.51 -5.98
N LEU A 570 23.32 15.60 -6.10
CA LEU A 570 22.45 14.55 -6.67
C LEU A 570 21.74 15.05 -7.95
N ASP A 571 22.28 16.05 -8.63
CA ASP A 571 21.66 16.69 -9.79
C ASP A 571 21.48 15.74 -10.99
N ILE A 572 22.48 14.91 -11.28
CA ILE A 572 22.44 13.89 -12.34
C ILE A 572 21.36 12.86 -12.03
N GLU A 573 21.34 12.36 -10.79
CA GLU A 573 20.38 11.38 -10.30
C GLU A 573 18.95 11.94 -10.40
N ILE A 574 18.74 13.18 -9.96
CA ILE A 574 17.45 13.88 -10.06
C ILE A 574 17.03 14.10 -11.51
N ALA A 575 17.92 14.60 -12.37
CA ALA A 575 17.61 14.94 -13.76
C ALA A 575 17.26 13.70 -14.59
N LEU A 576 18.01 12.61 -14.42
CA LEU A 576 17.69 11.37 -15.12
C LEU A 576 16.43 10.71 -14.58
N LEU A 577 16.16 10.82 -13.28
CA LEU A 577 14.90 10.37 -12.69
C LEU A 577 13.70 11.12 -13.29
N GLN A 578 13.80 12.44 -13.55
CA GLN A 578 12.75 13.22 -14.23
C GLN A 578 12.45 12.70 -15.65
N CYS A 579 13.45 12.17 -16.35
CA CYS A 579 13.28 11.57 -17.67
C CYS A 579 12.63 10.18 -17.61
N THR A 580 12.62 9.54 -16.45
CA THR A 580 11.92 8.26 -16.27
C THR A 580 10.42 8.47 -16.08
N LYS A 581 9.62 7.50 -16.55
CA LYS A 581 8.19 7.42 -16.22
C LYS A 581 7.91 6.75 -14.85
N ARG A 582 8.97 6.38 -14.10
CA ARG A 582 8.91 5.38 -13.01
C ARG A 582 8.96 5.98 -11.59
N GLY A 583 9.41 7.22 -11.42
CA GLY A 583 9.51 7.81 -10.08
C GLY A 583 9.72 9.32 -10.10
N ARG A 584 9.33 9.97 -9.00
CA ARG A 584 9.53 11.42 -8.78
C ARG A 584 10.36 11.72 -7.54
N THR A 585 10.91 10.70 -6.89
CA THR A 585 11.56 10.84 -5.59
C THR A 585 12.73 9.86 -5.48
N LEU A 586 13.85 10.32 -4.90
CA LEU A 586 14.91 9.47 -4.37
C LEU A 586 14.64 9.23 -2.88
N ASP A 587 14.57 7.97 -2.46
CA ASP A 587 14.39 7.57 -1.07
C ASP A 587 15.74 7.14 -0.49
N ILE A 588 16.23 7.89 0.50
CA ILE A 588 17.57 7.74 1.07
C ILE A 588 17.45 7.46 2.58
N SER A 589 18.18 6.45 3.05
CA SER A 589 18.36 6.20 4.49
C SER A 589 18.71 7.49 5.24
N PRO A 590 18.00 7.85 6.32
CA PRO A 590 18.32 9.06 7.08
C PRO A 590 19.72 8.99 7.71
N PHE A 591 20.23 7.78 7.96
CA PHE A 591 21.58 7.55 8.48
C PHE A 591 22.64 7.82 7.42
N VAL A 592 22.42 7.35 6.18
CA VAL A 592 23.28 7.65 5.03
C VAL A 592 23.25 9.14 4.72
N PHE A 593 22.05 9.72 4.65
CA PHE A 593 21.86 11.14 4.34
C PHE A 593 22.52 12.06 5.39
N LEU A 594 22.40 11.75 6.68
CA LEU A 594 23.09 12.47 7.75
C LEU A 594 24.61 12.44 7.56
N ARG A 595 25.20 11.27 7.29
CA ARG A 595 26.65 11.13 7.09
C ARG A 595 27.12 11.82 5.81
N PHE A 596 26.30 11.75 4.75
CA PHE A 596 26.55 12.43 3.50
C PHE A 596 26.61 13.96 3.69
N LEU A 597 25.60 14.58 4.31
CA LEU A 597 25.60 16.02 4.55
C LEU A 597 26.74 16.48 5.47
N ILE A 598 27.12 15.69 6.48
CA ILE A 598 28.28 15.99 7.33
C ILE A 598 29.56 16.05 6.49
N PHE A 599 29.80 15.04 5.66
CA PHE A 599 30.93 15.02 4.73
C PHE A 599 30.91 16.24 3.80
N LEU A 600 29.78 16.53 3.17
CA LEU A 600 29.64 17.66 2.26
C LEU A 600 29.95 18.99 2.95
N CYS A 601 29.41 19.23 4.14
CA CYS A 601 29.70 20.45 4.90
C CYS A 601 31.20 20.60 5.21
N HIS A 602 31.85 19.53 5.70
CA HIS A 602 33.28 19.56 5.98
C HIS A 602 34.13 19.76 4.72
N HIS A 603 33.77 19.09 3.62
CA HIS A 603 34.45 19.21 2.34
C HIS A 603 34.33 20.65 1.78
N ARG A 604 33.13 21.25 1.79
CA ARG A 604 32.92 22.65 1.37
C ARG A 604 33.67 23.65 2.25
N LEU A 605 33.80 23.37 3.54
CA LEU A 605 34.61 24.15 4.49
C LEU A 605 36.11 23.88 4.39
N ARG A 606 36.56 22.93 3.56
CA ARG A 606 37.96 22.45 3.50
C ARG A 606 38.50 22.05 4.87
N SER A 607 37.64 21.44 5.69
CA SER A 607 37.96 21.00 7.03
C SER A 607 38.73 19.68 7.01
N PRO A 608 39.74 19.48 7.88
CA PRO A 608 40.46 18.20 7.98
C PRO A 608 39.55 17.04 8.43
N LEU A 609 38.35 17.34 8.95
CA LEU A 609 37.37 16.34 9.35
C LEU A 609 36.61 15.71 8.16
N ALA A 610 36.81 16.20 6.93
CA ALA A 610 36.15 15.66 5.74
C ALA A 610 36.49 14.17 5.53
N ASP A 611 37.77 13.80 5.61
CA ASP A 611 38.21 12.41 5.44
C ASP A 611 37.67 11.50 6.53
N HIS A 612 37.67 11.97 7.79
CA HIS A 612 37.09 11.22 8.90
C HIS A 612 35.58 10.98 8.69
N SER A 613 34.86 12.01 8.22
CA SER A 613 33.42 11.92 7.95
C SER A 613 33.12 10.94 6.81
N LEU A 614 33.94 10.94 5.76
CA LEU A 614 33.85 9.99 4.66
C LEU A 614 34.13 8.55 5.14
N GLN A 615 35.12 8.34 5.99
CA GLN A 615 35.38 7.01 6.58
C GLN A 615 34.19 6.49 7.40
N LYS A 616 33.50 7.37 8.14
CA LYS A 616 32.28 6.98 8.86
C LYS A 616 31.14 6.58 7.92
N LEU A 617 30.94 7.30 6.82
CA LEU A 617 29.97 6.91 5.77
C LEU A 617 30.37 5.59 5.11
N HIS A 618 31.64 5.43 4.76
CA HIS A 618 32.19 4.21 4.16
C HIS A 618 31.95 3.00 5.06
N SER A 619 32.28 3.11 6.36
CA SER A 619 32.01 2.05 7.33
C SER A 619 30.53 1.71 7.39
N LEU A 620 29.65 2.71 7.50
CA LEU A 620 28.21 2.48 7.55
C LEU A 620 27.71 1.68 6.34
N VAL A 621 28.10 2.08 5.12
CA VAL A 621 27.63 1.42 3.88
C VAL A 621 28.19 0.01 3.72
N HIS A 622 29.40 -0.26 4.20
CA HIS A 622 30.03 -1.58 4.07
C HIS A 622 29.61 -2.59 5.14
N THR A 623 29.35 -2.13 6.37
CA THR A 623 29.18 -3.04 7.53
C THR A 623 27.75 -3.14 8.04
N ASP A 624 26.81 -2.37 7.48
CA ASP A 624 25.42 -2.41 7.96
C ASP A 624 24.73 -3.73 7.59
N ASP A 625 24.19 -4.40 8.62
CA ASP A 625 23.42 -5.64 8.50
C ASP A 625 21.92 -5.33 8.40
N ASP A 626 21.56 -4.48 7.43
CA ASP A 626 20.20 -3.96 7.17
C ASP A 626 19.54 -3.21 8.34
N ARG A 627 20.33 -2.82 9.35
CA ARG A 627 19.84 -2.04 10.50
C ARG A 627 19.54 -0.60 10.07
N TYR A 628 20.48 0.06 9.42
CA TYR A 628 20.37 1.48 9.06
C TYR A 628 20.08 1.69 7.57
N ILE A 629 20.39 0.71 6.73
CA ILE A 629 20.23 0.74 5.28
C ILE A 629 19.39 -0.47 4.87
N VAL A 630 18.09 -0.25 4.72
CA VAL A 630 17.18 -1.29 4.24
C VAL A 630 17.59 -1.72 2.82
N ILE A 631 17.44 -3.01 2.51
CA ILE A 631 17.89 -3.63 1.25
C ILE A 631 17.52 -2.85 -0.02
N PHE A 632 16.35 -2.21 -0.04
CA PHE A 632 15.84 -1.42 -1.17
C PHE A 632 16.58 -0.10 -1.41
N TYR A 633 17.30 0.41 -0.41
CA TYR A 633 18.03 1.70 -0.49
C TYR A 633 19.54 1.54 -0.61
N LYS A 634 20.00 0.29 -0.79
CA LYS A 634 21.42 0.01 -0.97
C LYS A 634 21.94 0.61 -2.28
N ASP A 635 21.15 0.64 -3.35
CA ASP A 635 21.57 1.22 -4.63
C ASP A 635 22.01 2.69 -4.47
N ILE A 636 21.14 3.54 -3.92
CA ILE A 636 21.45 4.96 -3.69
C ILE A 636 22.51 5.15 -2.61
N ALA A 637 22.56 4.29 -1.58
CA ALA A 637 23.59 4.39 -0.54
C ALA A 637 25.01 4.19 -1.10
N TRP A 638 25.18 3.18 -1.96
CA TRP A 638 26.44 2.92 -2.66
C TRP A 638 26.77 4.01 -3.67
N ASN A 639 25.78 4.52 -4.41
CA ASN A 639 25.96 5.65 -5.32
C ASN A 639 26.44 6.91 -4.57
N ILE A 640 25.81 7.28 -3.46
CA ILE A 640 26.22 8.40 -2.60
C ILE A 640 27.65 8.22 -2.07
N LEU A 641 28.02 7.00 -1.66
CA LEU A 641 29.39 6.72 -1.23
C LEU A 641 30.39 6.94 -2.37
N GLY A 642 30.04 6.52 -3.58
CA GLY A 642 30.84 6.77 -4.79
C GLY A 642 31.04 8.25 -5.07
N ILE A 643 29.97 9.05 -4.98
CA ILE A 643 30.02 10.52 -5.13
C ILE A 643 31.00 11.12 -4.11
N CYS A 644 30.91 10.72 -2.84
CA CYS A 644 31.79 11.26 -1.81
C CYS A 644 33.27 10.89 -2.02
N HIS A 645 33.55 9.64 -2.42
CA HIS A 645 34.92 9.24 -2.75
C HIS A 645 35.46 9.98 -3.97
N HIS A 646 34.62 10.18 -4.99
CA HIS A 646 34.99 10.94 -6.19
C HIS A 646 35.33 12.39 -5.84
N MET A 647 34.50 13.06 -5.04
CA MET A 647 34.75 14.43 -4.55
C MET A 647 36.04 14.54 -3.72
N ALA A 648 36.38 13.49 -2.96
CA ALA A 648 37.61 13.42 -2.17
C ALA A 648 38.85 13.01 -2.98
N GLY A 649 38.70 12.71 -4.29
CA GLY A 649 39.80 12.26 -5.15
C GLY A 649 40.20 10.79 -4.98
N ASN A 650 39.42 9.99 -4.24
CA ASN A 650 39.63 8.56 -4.02
C ASN A 650 39.05 7.73 -5.19
N LEU A 651 39.64 7.86 -6.38
CA LEU A 651 39.04 7.37 -7.64
C LEU A 651 38.76 5.85 -7.63
N ASP A 652 39.69 5.02 -7.14
CA ASP A 652 39.50 3.57 -7.09
C ASP A 652 38.32 3.16 -6.20
N LYS A 653 38.17 3.84 -5.04
CA LYS A 653 37.05 3.59 -4.13
C LYS A 653 35.72 4.08 -4.71
N ALA A 654 35.75 5.20 -5.44
CA ALA A 654 34.57 5.69 -6.15
C ALA A 654 34.11 4.68 -7.21
N PHE A 655 35.04 4.17 -8.01
CA PHE A 655 34.80 3.15 -9.03
C PHE A 655 34.16 1.89 -8.42
N GLN A 656 34.75 1.35 -7.35
CA GLN A 656 34.22 0.18 -6.63
C GLN A 656 32.81 0.43 -6.07
N ALA A 657 32.56 1.60 -5.50
CA ALA A 657 31.25 1.95 -4.94
C ALA A 657 30.17 2.04 -6.02
N TYR A 658 30.44 2.70 -7.15
CA TYR A 658 29.49 2.78 -8.27
C TYR A 658 29.21 1.39 -8.89
N HIS A 659 30.22 0.54 -9.06
CA HIS A 659 30.00 -0.84 -9.51
C HIS A 659 29.16 -1.65 -8.51
N THR A 660 29.37 -1.44 -7.22
CA THR A 660 28.59 -2.12 -6.18
C THR A 660 27.13 -1.63 -6.17
N SER A 661 26.90 -0.33 -6.40
CA SER A 661 25.57 0.25 -6.62
C SER A 661 24.83 -0.42 -7.76
N LEU A 662 25.49 -0.66 -8.90
CA LEU A 662 24.88 -1.32 -10.07
C LEU A 662 24.51 -2.80 -9.83
N LYS A 663 25.08 -3.44 -8.80
CA LYS A 663 24.76 -4.82 -8.39
C LYS A 663 23.59 -4.90 -7.41
N GLN A 664 23.15 -3.76 -6.85
CA GLN A 664 22.03 -3.73 -5.92
C GLN A 664 20.69 -3.77 -6.66
N ILE A 665 19.60 -3.96 -5.89
CA ILE A 665 18.23 -3.84 -6.39
C ILE A 665 17.98 -2.37 -6.79
N PRO A 666 17.63 -2.06 -8.05
CA PRO A 666 17.56 -0.68 -8.55
C PRO A 666 16.24 0.01 -8.20
N ASP A 667 15.88 0.05 -6.91
CA ASP A 667 14.59 0.57 -6.44
C ASP A 667 14.47 2.10 -6.58
N ASN A 668 15.59 2.83 -6.43
CA ASN A 668 15.63 4.28 -6.70
C ASN A 668 15.67 4.63 -8.19
N SER A 669 15.74 3.63 -9.09
CA SER A 669 15.81 3.83 -10.55
C SER A 669 17.00 4.68 -11.01
N ILE A 670 18.15 4.62 -10.31
CA ILE A 670 19.35 5.43 -10.57
C ILE A 670 20.42 4.73 -11.44
N THR A 671 20.09 3.62 -12.07
CA THR A 671 21.05 2.81 -12.86
C THR A 671 21.76 3.65 -13.93
N GLU A 672 21.01 4.45 -14.69
CA GLU A 672 21.58 5.28 -15.76
C GLU A 672 22.41 6.44 -15.20
N ALA A 673 22.02 7.03 -14.07
CA ALA A 673 22.82 8.04 -13.38
C ALA A 673 24.15 7.48 -12.89
N THR A 674 24.12 6.27 -12.32
CA THR A 674 25.32 5.59 -11.84
C THR A 674 26.29 5.25 -12.98
N LYS A 675 25.77 4.78 -14.13
CA LYS A 675 26.57 4.58 -15.34
C LYS A 675 27.18 5.89 -15.85
N PHE A 676 26.42 6.97 -15.84
CA PHE A 676 26.92 8.28 -16.26
C PHE A 676 28.07 8.78 -15.36
N ARG A 677 27.94 8.61 -14.03
CA ARG A 677 29.01 8.93 -13.07
C ARG A 677 30.28 8.09 -13.31
N LEU A 678 30.13 6.80 -13.65
CA LEU A 678 31.26 5.92 -14.01
C LEU A 678 31.99 6.42 -15.26
N LEU A 679 31.27 6.78 -16.32
CA LEU A 679 31.88 7.33 -17.55
C LEU A 679 32.66 8.63 -17.28
N LEU A 680 32.11 9.51 -16.42
CA LEU A 680 32.82 10.72 -15.99
C LEU A 680 34.09 10.39 -15.21
N LEU A 681 34.10 9.33 -14.40
CA LEU A 681 35.27 8.89 -13.65
C LEU A 681 36.34 8.29 -14.57
N GLU A 682 35.93 7.46 -15.53
CA GLU A 682 36.81 6.83 -16.53
C GLU A 682 37.51 7.86 -17.39
N SER A 683 36.78 8.85 -17.93
CA SER A 683 37.40 9.95 -18.70
C SER A 683 38.43 10.75 -17.89
N GLN A 684 38.22 10.91 -16.58
CA GLN A 684 39.19 11.57 -15.70
C GLN A 684 40.43 10.71 -15.46
N LEU A 685 40.28 9.39 -15.34
CA LEU A 685 41.42 8.47 -15.22
C LEU A 685 42.24 8.43 -16.52
N GLU A 686 41.58 8.40 -17.67
CA GLU A 686 42.24 8.47 -18.98
C GLU A 686 43.02 9.79 -19.17
N SER A 687 42.44 10.92 -18.77
CA SER A 687 43.11 12.24 -18.85
C SER A 687 44.32 12.40 -17.91
N LYS A 688 44.42 11.58 -16.86
CA LYS A 688 45.57 11.53 -15.95
C LYS A 688 46.62 10.49 -16.38
N GLY A 689 46.27 9.61 -17.32
CA GLY A 689 47.12 8.54 -17.84
C GLY A 689 47.88 8.90 -19.12
N THR A 690 47.65 10.08 -19.72
CA THR A 690 48.43 10.59 -20.84
C THR A 690 49.61 11.45 -20.34
N PRO A 691 50.87 11.07 -20.62
CA PRO A 691 52.05 11.83 -20.20
C PRO A 691 52.17 13.20 -20.85
#